data_AF-A0A6J0SH84-F1
#
_entry.id   AF-A0A6J0SH84-F1
#
_cell.length_a   1.000
_cell.length_b   1.000
_cell.length_c   1.000
_cell.angle_alpha   90.00
_cell.angle_beta   90.00
_cell.angle_gamma   90.00
#
_symmetry.space_group_name_H-M   'P 1'
#
loop_
_entity.id
_entity.type
_entity.pdbx_description
1 polymer ?
#
loop_
_entity_poly.entity_id
_entity_poly.type
_entity_poly.pdbx_seq_one_letter_code
_entity_poly.pdbx_strand_id
1 'polypeptide(L)'
;MERRRDSDRQLDLPAAFRAPRPTGPRGLIPPSHFQSRSAPPLAVPAAIPWGDPALSNWEVDELKRENQRLKDELHRWASKGEKTEETGNKTRHMDGETEPASVRHTLAISQQAEIISHQLHEIQRLEAELTALRVASGQQEAVAASRENTLSSLQEELVILRNKSEAETAILKMELEEARRSSHLETEALKEQLEALRRQSQLEADSLREELELTKEKHAHEIGLARGELQGVLEDVEATRKRQEERAQEGLRTMIKEHQAELSRLSEVHDAEVASLKEQICELQRDLEVERKEAVQVKEKRDVLQNQLSLSEAELASQNALVVQLKTYVGEQESRQPSSEQEQLKSKIQQLEDEKNALKVTAELLQVRLASLNDILTLQETELSKKVQLQDPLQAESSQKLQGLLTRWREKLFTLLVQLKSQELGHRDSIKRLEWKVKELEETVESRDQKVAVLLRSLEDKTAEVNMEQVRNKTLQAEAVRANESAQNLQQRAEAGENALRGLGAFVARVSQQFLEQEEAWKAALSRLVGLGNRVSFATKRVDTVHGLVCQKMALARLQQEEKTCTSRSDQERVQPSYEDLQAELQMLHEERDQLSLQLKRGAQLIEKKVAEARERVEADLQEMKERSQNLQEAVEAKVLVEQDLRQKLEATERQLEVAYKDLQRSKEAAESLRQELGQLREEYERALIIAPFSVDCSSSLYLFLVVALRQAERQAARDKARSEELAKLQESATQQEIARLEGCVRELEKDKNLLMVTLRQEGLLAQHRQNRQAAIQSLAGTTGKSEAKPPSKESLLAVLDDLQVLGAAILDEEEVDKDRSASPDTEE
;
A
#
# COMPACT_ATOMS: atom_id res chain seq x y z
N MET A 1 7.28 22.40 19.40
CA MET A 1 8.73 22.26 19.18
C MET A 1 9.00 22.24 17.69
N GLU A 2 9.32 23.39 17.11
CA GLU A 2 9.60 23.52 15.68
C GLU A 2 11.04 23.09 15.36
N ARG A 3 11.24 22.24 14.35
CA ARG A 3 12.52 22.15 13.64
C ARG A 3 12.33 22.00 12.13
N ARG A 4 12.28 23.19 11.50
CA ARG A 4 12.91 23.53 10.22
C ARG A 4 12.84 22.47 9.10
N ARG A 5 11.91 22.72 8.17
CA ARG A 5 12.23 22.57 6.74
C ARG A 5 13.36 23.55 6.42
N ASP A 6 14.41 23.09 5.74
CA ASP A 6 15.37 23.88 4.96
C ASP A 6 16.42 22.92 4.40
N SER A 7 16.29 22.49 3.14
CA SER A 7 17.39 22.07 2.25
C SER A 7 16.89 21.68 0.85
N ASP A 8 16.05 22.51 0.22
CA ASP A 8 16.11 22.61 -1.24
C ASP A 8 17.36 23.41 -1.61
N ARG A 9 18.48 22.70 -1.75
CA ARG A 9 19.68 23.23 -2.39
C ARG A 9 20.18 22.23 -3.41
N GLN A 10 20.07 22.62 -4.68
CA GLN A 10 20.85 22.06 -5.76
C GLN A 10 22.33 22.05 -5.35
N LEU A 11 22.87 20.87 -5.11
CA LEU A 11 24.30 20.65 -5.05
C LEU A 11 24.71 20.04 -6.38
N ASP A 12 25.27 20.89 -7.24
CA ASP A 12 25.92 20.45 -8.47
C ASP A 12 27.00 19.40 -8.15
N LEU A 13 26.96 18.28 -8.87
CA LEU A 13 27.95 17.22 -8.71
C LEU A 13 29.35 17.70 -9.16
N PRO A 14 30.43 17.32 -8.45
CA PRO A 14 31.77 17.77 -8.77
C PRO A 14 32.18 17.47 -10.22
N ALA A 15 32.71 18.48 -10.91
CA ALA A 15 33.17 18.40 -12.28
C ALA A 15 34.47 17.58 -12.41
N ALA A 16 34.36 16.26 -12.34
CA ALA A 16 35.50 15.33 -12.42
C ALA A 16 35.35 14.20 -13.46
N PHE A 17 34.25 14.12 -14.22
CA PHE A 17 34.12 13.23 -15.38
C PHE A 17 33.31 13.85 -16.54
N ARG A 18 33.78 14.98 -17.09
CA ARG A 18 33.41 15.37 -18.47
C ARG A 18 34.36 14.69 -19.46
N ALA A 19 33.98 13.51 -19.93
CA ALA A 19 34.57 12.94 -21.14
C ALA A 19 34.13 13.76 -22.38
N PRO A 20 34.99 13.94 -23.39
CA PRO A 20 34.69 14.79 -24.55
C PRO A 20 33.73 14.12 -25.53
N ARG A 21 33.05 14.93 -26.37
CA ARG A 21 32.26 14.46 -27.51
C ARG A 21 33.10 13.47 -28.35
N PRO A 22 32.68 12.21 -28.53
CA PRO A 22 33.37 11.30 -29.44
C PRO A 22 32.96 11.59 -30.88
N THR A 23 33.87 12.17 -31.66
CA THR A 23 33.88 11.95 -33.10
C THR A 23 34.01 10.44 -33.33
N GLY A 24 33.11 9.85 -34.11
CA GLY A 24 32.84 8.41 -34.04
C GLY A 24 34.01 7.49 -34.41
N PRO A 25 34.20 6.36 -33.70
CA PRO A 25 35.05 5.27 -34.14
C PRO A 25 34.28 4.01 -34.54
N ARG A 26 34.81 3.36 -35.59
CA ARG A 26 34.63 1.98 -36.05
C ARG A 26 34.04 1.00 -35.01
N GLY A 27 32.83 0.52 -35.28
CA GLY A 27 32.35 -0.76 -34.76
C GLY A 27 32.80 -1.92 -35.66
N LEU A 28 33.34 -2.99 -35.05
CA LEU A 28 33.62 -4.29 -35.66
C LEU A 28 32.99 -5.37 -34.78
N ILE A 29 31.89 -6.01 -35.20
CA ILE A 29 31.65 -7.47 -35.03
C ILE A 29 30.73 -7.93 -36.23
N PRO A 30 30.39 -9.23 -36.41
CA PRO A 30 30.57 -9.96 -37.69
C PRO A 30 29.28 -10.03 -38.55
N PRO A 31 29.30 -10.69 -39.74
CA PRO A 31 28.81 -12.08 -39.76
C PRO A 31 29.45 -13.00 -40.84
N SER A 32 29.14 -14.30 -40.77
CA SER A 32 29.47 -15.31 -41.79
C SER A 32 28.25 -15.72 -42.62
N HIS A 33 28.37 -15.69 -43.95
CA HIS A 33 27.42 -16.21 -44.97
C HIS A 33 26.05 -15.50 -45.00
N PHE A 34 25.45 -15.12 -46.14
CA PHE A 34 25.45 -15.67 -47.49
C PHE A 34 25.39 -14.58 -48.60
N GLN A 35 25.63 -15.01 -49.85
CA GLN A 35 25.08 -14.48 -51.11
C GLN A 35 25.49 -13.07 -51.66
N SER A 36 25.79 -13.10 -52.97
CA SER A 36 25.50 -12.10 -54.01
C SER A 36 25.97 -10.64 -53.84
N ARG A 37 26.99 -10.27 -54.63
CA ARG A 37 27.41 -8.89 -54.88
C ARG A 37 26.35 -8.11 -55.68
N SER A 38 26.00 -6.92 -55.20
CA SER A 38 25.46 -5.81 -56.01
C SER A 38 26.26 -4.52 -55.71
N ALA A 39 26.39 -3.64 -56.69
CA ALA A 39 27.37 -2.55 -56.70
C ALA A 39 26.79 -1.18 -56.24
N PRO A 40 27.64 -0.26 -55.74
CA PRO A 40 27.27 1.13 -55.42
C PRO A 40 27.29 2.07 -56.66
N PRO A 41 26.77 3.31 -56.56
CA PRO A 41 26.13 4.00 -57.69
C PRO A 41 26.88 5.22 -58.25
N LEU A 42 26.44 5.70 -59.42
CA LEU A 42 26.54 7.10 -59.87
C LEU A 42 25.26 7.51 -60.59
N ALA A 43 24.89 8.80 -60.48
CA ALA A 43 23.70 9.37 -61.11
C ALA A 43 24.07 10.37 -62.22
N VAL A 44 23.52 10.14 -63.43
CA VAL A 44 22.79 11.10 -64.30
C VAL A 44 23.54 12.41 -64.67
N PRO A 45 23.73 12.74 -65.98
CA PRO A 45 22.59 12.87 -66.91
C PRO A 45 22.79 12.50 -68.39
N ALA A 46 21.62 12.52 -69.07
CA ALA A 46 21.39 12.76 -70.50
C ALA A 46 21.60 11.61 -71.50
N ALA A 47 20.55 11.42 -72.29
CA ALA A 47 20.39 10.46 -73.38
C ALA A 47 21.42 10.60 -74.51
N ILE A 48 21.74 9.48 -75.16
CA ILE A 48 21.64 9.25 -76.61
C ILE A 48 21.78 7.73 -76.87
N PRO A 49 21.11 7.14 -77.89
CA PRO A 49 21.06 5.69 -78.07
C PRO A 49 22.32 5.16 -78.77
N TRP A 50 22.94 4.11 -78.21
CA TRP A 50 24.02 3.38 -78.87
C TRP A 50 23.47 2.18 -79.65
N GLY A 51 23.41 2.33 -80.96
CA GLY A 51 23.77 1.25 -81.87
C GLY A 51 25.30 1.21 -82.07
N ASP A 52 25.79 0.07 -82.55
CA ASP A 52 27.17 -0.27 -82.91
C ASP A 52 28.24 -0.36 -81.78
N PRO A 53 28.97 -1.50 -81.69
CA PRO A 53 30.12 -1.66 -80.81
C PRO A 53 31.39 -1.12 -81.46
N ALA A 54 31.76 0.13 -81.14
CA ALA A 54 33.08 0.67 -81.43
C ALA A 54 34.15 0.09 -80.49
N LEU A 55 34.53 -1.18 -80.70
CA LEU A 55 35.67 -1.81 -80.03
C LEU A 55 36.90 -1.83 -80.95
N SER A 56 38.02 -1.28 -80.45
CA SER A 56 39.38 -1.43 -80.99
C SER A 56 39.67 -0.89 -82.40
N ASN A 57 39.30 0.37 -82.68
CA ASN A 57 39.69 1.04 -83.92
C ASN A 57 41.21 1.19 -84.13
N TRP A 58 42.07 1.03 -83.11
CA TRP A 58 43.52 1.20 -83.31
C TRP A 58 44.12 0.08 -84.18
N GLU A 59 43.84 -1.19 -83.89
CA GLU A 59 44.26 -2.35 -84.71
C GLU A 59 43.59 -2.34 -86.08
N VAL A 60 42.31 -1.96 -86.17
CA VAL A 60 41.59 -1.89 -87.44
C VAL A 60 42.12 -0.75 -88.31
N ASP A 61 42.51 0.40 -87.74
CA ASP A 61 43.09 1.50 -88.50
C ASP A 61 44.60 1.29 -88.78
N GLU A 62 45.32 0.50 -87.97
CA GLU A 62 46.67 0.00 -88.29
C GLU A 62 46.60 -0.97 -89.47
N LEU A 63 45.71 -1.97 -89.41
CA LEU A 63 45.48 -2.95 -90.49
C LEU A 63 44.89 -2.31 -91.75
N LYS A 64 44.11 -1.22 -91.64
CA LYS A 64 43.71 -0.41 -92.81
C LYS A 64 44.88 0.39 -93.37
N ARG A 65 45.73 1.01 -92.53
CA ARG A 65 46.94 1.72 -93.00
C ARG A 65 47.92 0.75 -93.66
N GLU A 66 48.07 -0.45 -93.12
CA GLU A 66 48.92 -1.52 -93.68
C GLU A 66 48.29 -2.13 -94.96
N ASN A 67 46.98 -2.39 -95.00
CA ASN A 67 46.29 -2.78 -96.24
C ASN A 67 46.34 -1.68 -97.31
N GLN A 68 46.28 -0.40 -96.92
CA GLN A 68 46.43 0.71 -97.86
C GLN A 68 47.87 0.76 -98.38
N ARG A 69 48.87 0.55 -97.52
CA ARG A 69 50.29 0.43 -97.91
C ARG A 69 50.52 -0.75 -98.86
N LEU A 70 49.93 -1.91 -98.58
CA LEU A 70 49.99 -3.10 -99.44
C LEU A 70 49.22 -2.90 -100.76
N LYS A 71 48.08 -2.18 -100.77
CA LYS A 71 47.40 -1.77 -102.01
C LYS A 71 48.23 -0.77 -102.81
N ASP A 72 48.87 0.20 -102.16
CA ASP A 72 49.74 1.17 -102.80
C ASP A 72 51.04 0.53 -103.33
N GLU A 73 51.55 -0.54 -102.68
CA GLU A 73 52.64 -1.37 -103.18
C GLU A 73 52.19 -2.28 -104.32
N LEU A 74 51.02 -2.91 -104.23
CA LEU A 74 50.45 -3.75 -105.29
C LEU A 74 50.06 -2.93 -106.52
N HIS A 75 49.62 -1.68 -106.35
CA HIS A 75 49.53 -0.70 -107.43
C HIS A 75 50.90 -0.22 -107.92
N ARG A 76 51.95 -0.13 -107.07
CA ARG A 76 53.32 0.15 -107.52
C ARG A 76 53.92 -0.95 -108.39
N TRP A 77 53.56 -2.21 -108.13
CA TRP A 77 53.96 -3.36 -108.95
C TRP A 77 53.06 -3.52 -110.20
N ALA A 78 51.76 -3.29 -110.09
CA ALA A 78 50.84 -3.31 -111.24
C ALA A 78 51.06 -2.14 -112.22
N SER A 79 51.40 -0.95 -111.73
CA SER A 79 51.75 0.22 -112.58
C SER A 79 53.19 0.21 -113.09
N LYS A 80 53.91 -0.91 -112.98
CA LYS A 80 55.28 -1.08 -113.50
C LYS A 80 55.40 -2.30 -114.43
N GLY A 81 54.28 -2.73 -115.01
CA GLY A 81 54.16 -3.95 -115.82
C GLY A 81 53.33 -3.81 -117.08
N GLU A 82 53.14 -2.61 -117.64
CA GLU A 82 52.48 -2.44 -118.94
C GLU A 82 53.01 -1.22 -119.73
N LYS A 83 53.21 -1.40 -121.05
CA LYS A 83 53.61 -0.42 -122.10
C LYS A 83 55.10 -0.05 -122.28
N THR A 84 55.74 -0.77 -123.22
CA THR A 84 56.56 -0.27 -124.36
C THR A 84 56.93 -1.54 -125.18
N GLU A 85 56.30 -1.87 -126.30
CA GLU A 85 56.36 -1.25 -127.65
C GLU A 85 57.76 -1.20 -128.31
N GLU A 86 57.76 -1.73 -129.56
CA GLU A 86 58.52 -1.32 -130.74
C GLU A 86 59.95 -1.82 -131.10
N THR A 87 60.02 -2.33 -132.35
CA THR A 87 61.18 -2.42 -133.28
C THR A 87 62.35 -3.38 -132.94
N GLY A 88 63.12 -3.91 -133.89
CA GLY A 88 63.01 -3.84 -135.36
C GLY A 88 64.33 -3.55 -136.09
N ASN A 89 64.86 -4.56 -136.79
CA ASN A 89 65.83 -4.50 -137.92
C ASN A 89 67.36 -4.29 -137.73
N LYS A 90 68.13 -5.28 -138.23
CA LYS A 90 69.27 -5.19 -139.21
C LYS A 90 70.64 -4.62 -138.73
N THR A 91 71.84 -4.98 -139.24
CA THR A 91 72.34 -6.00 -140.23
C THR A 91 73.90 -6.07 -140.29
N ARG A 92 74.45 -7.09 -140.99
CA ARG A 92 75.71 -7.11 -141.82
C ARG A 92 77.08 -7.29 -141.11
N HIS A 93 78.16 -7.77 -141.76
CA HIS A 93 78.56 -7.85 -143.20
C HIS A 93 79.52 -9.05 -143.53
N MET A 94 79.49 -9.55 -144.79
CA MET A 94 80.56 -10.11 -145.70
C MET A 94 81.59 -11.17 -145.20
N ASP A 95 82.22 -12.10 -145.96
CA ASP A 95 82.18 -12.71 -147.33
C ASP A 95 83.15 -13.94 -147.32
N GLY A 96 83.36 -14.81 -148.34
CA GLY A 96 82.81 -14.97 -149.70
C GLY A 96 83.55 -16.02 -150.57
N GLU A 97 82.98 -16.30 -151.77
CA GLU A 97 83.52 -16.90 -153.03
C GLU A 97 84.06 -18.36 -153.21
N THR A 98 83.53 -18.98 -154.29
CA THR A 98 84.10 -20.00 -155.21
C THR A 98 84.30 -21.49 -154.84
N GLU A 99 84.03 -22.31 -155.88
CA GLU A 99 84.25 -23.76 -156.06
C GLU A 99 85.76 -24.17 -156.19
N PRO A 100 86.16 -25.47 -156.25
CA PRO A 100 85.35 -26.66 -156.60
C PRO A 100 85.52 -27.96 -155.76
N ALA A 101 84.58 -28.88 -156.01
CA ALA A 101 84.69 -30.34 -156.05
C ALA A 101 85.02 -31.19 -154.79
N SER A 102 83.97 -31.91 -154.34
CA SER A 102 83.95 -33.31 -153.86
C SER A 102 84.17 -33.63 -152.36
N VAL A 103 83.47 -34.70 -151.91
CA VAL A 103 83.61 -35.46 -150.65
C VAL A 103 82.81 -35.02 -149.39
N ARG A 104 81.97 -33.96 -149.37
CA ARG A 104 81.30 -33.49 -148.10
C ARG A 104 79.76 -33.46 -148.00
N HIS A 105 78.98 -34.06 -148.90
CA HIS A 105 77.51 -33.92 -148.85
C HIS A 105 76.76 -34.91 -147.91
N THR A 106 77.33 -36.07 -147.58
CA THR A 106 76.60 -37.17 -146.90
C THR A 106 76.48 -37.08 -145.38
N LEU A 107 77.32 -36.28 -144.69
CA LEU A 107 77.33 -36.22 -143.22
C LEU A 107 76.30 -35.25 -142.63
N ALA A 108 75.91 -34.20 -143.36
CA ALA A 108 75.02 -33.16 -142.85
C ALA A 108 73.55 -33.61 -142.70
N ILE A 109 73.13 -34.62 -143.46
CA ILE A 109 71.73 -35.07 -143.51
C ILE A 109 71.35 -35.91 -142.28
N SER A 110 72.29 -36.65 -141.66
CA SER A 110 71.98 -37.47 -140.48
C SER A 110 71.77 -36.65 -139.21
N GLN A 111 72.59 -35.61 -139.00
CA GLN A 111 72.50 -34.75 -137.80
C GLN A 111 71.17 -33.97 -137.73
N GLN A 112 70.57 -33.66 -138.88
CA GLN A 112 69.30 -32.94 -138.92
C GLN A 112 68.09 -33.84 -138.60
N ALA A 113 68.20 -35.16 -138.81
CA ALA A 113 67.14 -36.11 -138.48
C ALA A 113 67.01 -36.36 -136.97
N GLU A 114 68.14 -36.53 -136.26
CA GLU A 114 68.15 -36.78 -134.81
C GLU A 114 67.53 -35.63 -134.00
N ILE A 115 67.76 -34.38 -134.41
CA ILE A 115 67.18 -33.19 -133.77
C ILE A 115 65.64 -33.22 -133.84
N ILE A 116 65.09 -33.57 -135.02
CA ILE A 116 63.63 -33.68 -135.22
C ILE A 116 63.06 -34.84 -134.39
N SER A 117 63.75 -35.98 -134.34
CA SER A 117 63.33 -37.12 -133.51
C SER A 117 63.30 -36.78 -132.02
N HIS A 118 64.30 -36.04 -131.51
CA HIS A 118 64.32 -35.60 -130.12
C HIS A 118 63.18 -34.61 -129.81
N GLN A 119 62.96 -33.62 -130.68
CA GLN A 119 61.87 -32.65 -130.54
C GLN A 119 60.48 -33.33 -130.52
N LEU A 120 60.25 -34.36 -131.33
CA LEU A 120 58.98 -35.10 -131.33
C LEU A 120 58.75 -35.89 -130.03
N HIS A 121 59.78 -36.54 -129.48
CA HIS A 121 59.66 -37.21 -128.17
C HIS A 121 59.43 -36.20 -127.03
N GLU A 122 60.07 -35.03 -127.09
CA GLU A 122 59.90 -33.99 -126.09
C GLU A 122 58.50 -33.38 -126.12
N ILE A 123 57.91 -33.18 -127.30
CA ILE A 123 56.51 -32.76 -127.45
C ILE A 123 55.57 -33.84 -126.86
N GLN A 124 55.75 -35.11 -127.20
CA GLN A 124 54.94 -36.21 -126.65
C GLN A 124 55.05 -36.34 -125.12
N ARG A 125 56.23 -36.09 -124.55
CA ARG A 125 56.46 -36.03 -123.10
C ARG A 125 55.67 -34.89 -122.45
N LEU A 126 55.74 -33.69 -123.03
CA LEU A 126 55.01 -32.52 -122.54
C LEU A 126 53.50 -32.67 -122.70
N GLU A 127 53.02 -33.34 -123.75
CA GLU A 127 51.60 -33.71 -123.91
C GLU A 127 51.13 -34.71 -122.83
N ALA A 128 51.97 -35.70 -122.48
CA ALA A 128 51.71 -36.61 -121.37
C ALA A 128 51.70 -35.89 -120.00
N GLU A 129 52.63 -34.97 -119.77
CA GLU A 129 52.68 -34.14 -118.55
C GLU A 129 51.45 -33.19 -118.46
N LEU A 130 51.05 -32.56 -119.56
CA LEU A 130 49.84 -31.71 -119.61
C LEU A 130 48.54 -32.51 -119.40
N THR A 131 48.45 -33.73 -119.91
CA THR A 131 47.28 -34.59 -119.66
C THR A 131 47.24 -35.09 -118.21
N ALA A 132 48.39 -35.45 -117.62
CA ALA A 132 48.50 -35.78 -116.21
C ALA A 132 48.11 -34.60 -115.31
N LEU A 133 48.58 -33.38 -115.60
CA LEU A 133 48.23 -32.17 -114.87
C LEU A 133 46.73 -31.83 -114.99
N ARG A 134 46.10 -32.03 -116.15
CA ARG A 134 44.64 -31.87 -116.31
C ARG A 134 43.85 -32.87 -115.46
N VAL A 135 44.29 -34.13 -115.40
CA VAL A 135 43.66 -35.15 -114.54
C VAL A 135 43.84 -34.79 -113.06
N ALA A 136 45.03 -34.34 -112.66
CA ALA A 136 45.29 -33.87 -111.29
C ALA A 136 44.45 -32.64 -110.92
N SER A 137 44.29 -31.66 -111.83
CA SER A 137 43.41 -30.50 -111.64
C SER A 137 41.96 -30.93 -111.46
N GLY A 138 41.45 -31.79 -112.33
CA GLY A 138 40.08 -32.31 -112.21
C GLY A 138 39.84 -33.13 -110.94
N GLN A 139 40.85 -33.86 -110.45
CA GLN A 139 40.78 -34.53 -109.14
C GLN A 139 40.79 -33.52 -107.98
N GLN A 140 41.60 -32.47 -108.05
CA GLN A 140 41.65 -31.42 -107.03
C GLN A 140 40.37 -30.59 -106.99
N GLU A 141 39.77 -30.29 -108.15
CA GLU A 141 38.46 -29.65 -108.29
C GLU A 141 37.34 -30.54 -107.72
N ALA A 142 37.33 -31.84 -108.01
CA ALA A 142 36.38 -32.78 -107.42
C ALA A 142 36.52 -32.90 -105.88
N VAL A 143 37.75 -32.84 -105.35
CA VAL A 143 38.01 -32.79 -103.91
C VAL A 143 37.61 -31.44 -103.30
N ALA A 144 37.78 -30.33 -104.01
CA ALA A 144 37.31 -29.02 -103.57
C ALA A 144 35.78 -28.98 -103.50
N ALA A 145 35.08 -29.43 -104.54
CA ALA A 145 33.63 -29.52 -104.59
C ALA A 145 33.05 -30.45 -103.50
N SER A 146 33.71 -31.59 -103.22
CA SER A 146 33.27 -32.47 -102.12
C SER A 146 33.42 -31.81 -100.75
N ARG A 147 34.49 -31.03 -100.53
CA ARG A 147 34.68 -30.22 -99.31
C ARG A 147 33.64 -29.10 -99.19
N GLU A 148 33.37 -28.38 -100.28
CA GLU A 148 32.35 -27.32 -100.33
C GLU A 148 30.95 -27.88 -99.99
N ASN A 149 30.60 -29.05 -100.53
CA ASN A 149 29.37 -29.76 -100.16
C ASN A 149 29.32 -30.14 -98.66
N THR A 150 30.43 -30.64 -98.08
CA THR A 150 30.47 -30.94 -96.63
C THR A 150 30.39 -29.68 -95.76
N LEU A 151 31.02 -28.57 -96.17
CA LEU A 151 30.93 -27.29 -95.46
C LEU A 151 29.51 -26.73 -95.51
N SER A 152 28.83 -26.87 -96.64
CA SER A 152 27.43 -26.46 -96.81
C SER A 152 26.50 -27.27 -95.90
N SER A 153 26.66 -28.59 -95.86
CA SER A 153 25.93 -29.48 -94.95
C SER A 153 26.16 -29.14 -93.47
N LEU A 154 27.41 -28.90 -93.07
CA LEU A 154 27.74 -28.50 -91.69
C LEU A 154 27.21 -27.10 -91.34
N GLN A 155 27.16 -26.19 -92.31
CA GLN A 155 26.59 -24.86 -92.13
C GLN A 155 25.06 -24.92 -91.96
N GLU A 156 24.37 -25.77 -92.71
CA GLU A 156 22.95 -26.07 -92.50
C GLU A 156 22.67 -26.68 -91.13
N GLU A 157 23.48 -27.67 -90.70
CA GLU A 157 23.38 -28.26 -89.35
C GLU A 157 23.60 -27.22 -88.24
N LEU A 158 24.60 -26.33 -88.38
CA LEU A 158 24.84 -25.24 -87.43
C LEU A 158 23.68 -24.25 -87.38
N VAL A 159 23.03 -23.93 -88.51
CA VAL A 159 21.81 -23.10 -88.54
C VAL A 159 20.65 -23.82 -87.84
N ILE A 160 20.45 -25.12 -88.07
CA ILE A 160 19.42 -25.92 -87.40
C ILE A 160 19.64 -25.97 -85.89
N LEU A 161 20.88 -26.23 -85.45
CA LEU A 161 21.25 -26.27 -84.02
C LEU A 161 21.11 -24.89 -83.37
N ARG A 162 21.51 -23.81 -84.07
CA ARG A 162 21.29 -22.44 -83.62
C ARG A 162 19.81 -22.15 -83.43
N ASN A 163 18.98 -22.41 -84.43
CA ASN A 163 17.54 -22.19 -84.36
C ASN A 163 16.87 -23.01 -83.23
N LYS A 164 17.32 -24.25 -82.98
CA LYS A 164 16.88 -25.06 -81.83
C LYS A 164 17.27 -24.40 -80.51
N SER A 165 18.53 -24.00 -80.35
CA SER A 165 18.98 -23.32 -79.13
C SER A 165 18.25 -21.98 -78.90
N GLU A 166 17.99 -21.21 -79.95
CA GLU A 166 17.22 -19.96 -79.86
C GLU A 166 15.77 -20.24 -79.43
N ALA A 167 15.12 -21.28 -79.96
CA ALA A 167 13.79 -21.73 -79.54
C ALA A 167 13.75 -22.24 -78.08
N GLU A 168 14.72 -23.07 -77.67
CA GLU A 168 14.86 -23.54 -76.29
C GLU A 168 15.06 -22.37 -75.31
N THR A 169 15.90 -21.38 -75.65
CA THR A 169 16.03 -20.17 -74.80
C THR A 169 14.76 -19.32 -74.78
N ALA A 170 13.92 -19.35 -75.83
CA ALA A 170 12.65 -18.65 -75.84
C ALA A 170 11.62 -19.32 -74.92
N ILE A 171 11.56 -20.66 -74.93
CA ILE A 171 10.71 -21.45 -74.02
C ILE A 171 11.14 -21.23 -72.57
N LEU A 172 12.43 -21.38 -72.25
CA LEU A 172 12.95 -21.18 -70.89
C LEU A 172 12.74 -19.74 -70.38
N LYS A 173 12.77 -18.72 -71.26
CA LYS A 173 12.41 -17.34 -70.90
C LYS A 173 10.92 -17.21 -70.57
N MET A 174 10.06 -17.88 -71.32
CA MET A 174 8.61 -17.86 -71.07
C MET A 174 8.27 -18.53 -69.74
N GLU A 175 8.83 -19.72 -69.47
CA GLU A 175 8.68 -20.45 -68.20
C GLU A 175 9.21 -19.62 -67.01
N LEU A 176 10.35 -18.95 -67.17
CA LEU A 176 10.90 -18.06 -66.13
C LEU A 176 9.99 -16.85 -65.84
N GLU A 177 9.39 -16.25 -66.87
CA GLU A 177 8.43 -15.16 -66.71
C GLU A 177 7.11 -15.63 -66.11
N GLU A 178 6.65 -16.84 -66.40
CA GLU A 178 5.47 -17.44 -65.77
C GLU A 178 5.73 -17.75 -64.28
N ALA A 179 6.87 -18.35 -63.95
CA ALA A 179 7.30 -18.59 -62.56
C ALA A 179 7.50 -17.29 -61.77
N ARG A 180 7.96 -16.21 -62.42
CA ARG A 180 8.00 -14.86 -61.81
C ARG A 180 6.61 -14.33 -61.50
N ARG A 181 5.64 -14.52 -62.40
CA ARG A 181 4.25 -14.07 -62.21
C ARG A 181 3.54 -14.87 -61.12
N SER A 182 3.68 -16.19 -61.08
CA SER A 182 3.08 -17.01 -60.01
C SER A 182 3.68 -16.65 -58.64
N SER A 183 5.00 -16.55 -58.53
CA SER A 183 5.66 -16.10 -57.31
C SER A 183 5.22 -14.69 -56.89
N HIS A 184 5.06 -13.75 -57.83
CA HIS A 184 4.53 -12.42 -57.51
C HIS A 184 3.09 -12.50 -56.97
N LEU A 185 2.20 -13.27 -57.59
CA LEU A 185 0.82 -13.45 -57.14
C LEU A 185 0.75 -14.11 -55.75
N GLU A 186 1.59 -15.10 -55.48
CA GLU A 186 1.74 -15.69 -54.14
C GLU A 186 2.20 -14.66 -53.10
N THR A 187 3.18 -13.81 -53.44
CA THR A 187 3.61 -12.75 -52.52
C THR A 187 2.56 -11.67 -52.27
N GLU A 188 1.73 -11.32 -53.26
CA GLU A 188 0.60 -10.40 -53.03
C GLU A 188 -0.50 -11.06 -52.19
N ALA A 189 -0.88 -12.31 -52.47
CA ALA A 189 -1.85 -13.04 -51.66
C ALA A 189 -1.41 -13.18 -50.19
N LEU A 190 -0.11 -13.42 -49.94
CA LEU A 190 0.45 -13.45 -48.59
C LEU A 190 0.47 -12.05 -47.93
N LYS A 191 0.70 -10.97 -48.69
CA LYS A 191 0.58 -9.60 -48.17
C LYS A 191 -0.87 -9.29 -47.78
N GLU A 192 -1.84 -9.61 -48.63
CA GLU A 192 -3.27 -9.41 -48.35
C GLU A 192 -3.71 -10.18 -47.10
N GLN A 193 -3.27 -11.43 -46.94
CA GLN A 193 -3.52 -12.22 -45.73
C GLN A 193 -2.88 -11.60 -44.48
N LEU A 194 -1.63 -11.15 -44.56
CA LEU A 194 -0.96 -10.45 -43.46
C LEU A 194 -1.64 -9.13 -43.09
N GLU A 195 -2.16 -8.38 -44.08
CA GLU A 195 -2.94 -7.18 -43.79
C GLU A 195 -4.32 -7.49 -43.21
N ALA A 196 -4.99 -8.56 -43.66
CA ALA A 196 -6.25 -9.01 -43.08
C ALA A 196 -6.07 -9.41 -41.60
N LEU A 197 -5.03 -10.18 -41.28
CA LEU A 197 -4.68 -10.54 -39.89
C LEU A 197 -4.31 -9.31 -39.05
N ARG A 198 -3.60 -8.33 -39.62
CA ARG A 198 -3.33 -7.05 -38.93
C ARG A 198 -4.61 -6.28 -38.62
N ARG A 199 -5.55 -6.19 -39.57
CA ARG A 199 -6.86 -5.54 -39.36
C ARG A 199 -7.69 -6.26 -38.30
N GLN A 200 -7.71 -7.60 -38.31
CA GLN A 200 -8.37 -8.39 -37.28
C GLN A 200 -7.76 -8.14 -35.90
N SER A 201 -6.43 -8.24 -35.77
CA SER A 201 -5.72 -7.99 -34.52
C SER A 201 -5.91 -6.55 -34.00
N GLN A 202 -6.06 -5.55 -34.90
CA GLN A 202 -6.43 -4.18 -34.53
C GLN A 202 -7.85 -4.11 -33.95
N LEU A 203 -8.84 -4.71 -34.62
CA LEU A 203 -10.23 -4.74 -34.14
C LEU A 203 -10.36 -5.47 -32.80
N GLU A 204 -9.65 -6.58 -32.60
CA GLU A 204 -9.59 -7.30 -31.32
C GLU A 204 -8.95 -6.43 -30.22
N ALA A 205 -7.85 -5.72 -30.53
CA ALA A 205 -7.22 -4.80 -29.59
C ALA A 205 -8.11 -3.58 -29.25
N ASP A 206 -8.87 -3.06 -30.21
CA ASP A 206 -9.79 -1.95 -29.98
C ASP A 206 -11.03 -2.39 -29.18
N SER A 207 -11.58 -3.58 -29.46
CA SER A 207 -12.64 -4.19 -28.63
C SER A 207 -12.20 -4.38 -27.18
N LEU A 208 -10.99 -4.89 -26.94
CA LEU A 208 -10.44 -5.06 -25.60
C LEU A 208 -10.16 -3.72 -24.90
N ARG A 209 -9.85 -2.65 -25.65
CA ARG A 209 -9.75 -1.29 -25.09
C ARG A 209 -11.11 -0.75 -24.66
N GLU A 210 -12.16 -0.94 -25.46
CA GLU A 210 -13.52 -0.52 -25.11
C GLU A 210 -14.03 -1.26 -23.86
N GLU A 211 -13.80 -2.57 -23.74
CA GLU A 211 -14.12 -3.34 -22.53
C GLU A 211 -13.32 -2.86 -21.30
N LEU A 212 -12.05 -2.49 -21.48
CA LEU A 212 -11.20 -1.94 -20.42
C LEU A 212 -11.70 -0.55 -19.96
N GLU A 213 -12.14 0.33 -20.87
CA GLU A 213 -12.73 1.62 -20.47
C GLU A 213 -14.09 1.43 -19.78
N LEU A 214 -14.96 0.55 -20.29
CA LEU A 214 -16.25 0.23 -19.65
C LEU A 214 -16.09 -0.36 -18.24
N THR A 215 -15.04 -1.14 -17.99
CA THR A 215 -14.74 -1.66 -16.63
C THR A 215 -14.14 -0.59 -15.72
N LYS A 216 -13.27 0.30 -16.24
CA LYS A 216 -12.81 1.48 -15.49
C LYS A 216 -13.96 2.41 -15.11
N GLU A 217 -14.91 2.68 -16.01
CA GLU A 217 -16.08 3.52 -15.74
C GLU A 217 -16.96 2.94 -14.63
N LYS A 218 -17.22 1.62 -14.67
CA LYS A 218 -17.95 0.91 -13.60
C LYS A 218 -17.24 1.04 -12.25
N HIS A 219 -15.94 0.76 -12.19
CA HIS A 219 -15.16 0.90 -10.96
C HIS A 219 -15.07 2.36 -10.48
N ALA A 220 -14.99 3.34 -11.38
CA ALA A 220 -15.05 4.76 -11.02
C ALA A 220 -16.41 5.14 -10.42
N HIS A 221 -17.51 4.59 -10.93
CA HIS A 221 -18.85 4.77 -10.38
C HIS A 221 -19.00 4.10 -9.01
N GLU A 222 -18.56 2.84 -8.85
CA GLU A 222 -18.54 2.11 -7.57
C GLU A 222 -17.73 2.86 -6.50
N ILE A 223 -16.53 3.35 -6.85
CA ILE A 223 -15.70 4.18 -5.97
C ILE A 223 -16.39 5.51 -5.64
N GLY A 224 -17.12 6.11 -6.60
CA GLY A 224 -17.91 7.31 -6.38
C GLY A 224 -19.04 7.10 -5.36
N LEU A 225 -19.79 6.01 -5.49
CA LEU A 225 -20.84 5.62 -4.54
C LEU A 225 -20.26 5.36 -3.15
N ALA A 226 -19.21 4.54 -3.04
CA ALA A 226 -18.57 4.24 -1.76
C ALA A 226 -17.98 5.48 -1.08
N ARG A 227 -17.45 6.45 -1.84
CA ARG A 227 -17.01 7.76 -1.31
C ARG A 227 -18.20 8.59 -0.82
N GLY A 228 -19.31 8.58 -1.53
CA GLY A 228 -20.55 9.26 -1.11
C GLY A 228 -21.14 8.67 0.18
N GLU A 229 -21.18 7.35 0.30
CA GLU A 229 -21.61 6.65 1.51
C GLU A 229 -20.69 6.96 2.71
N LEU A 230 -19.37 6.87 2.52
CA LEU A 230 -18.39 7.24 3.56
C LEU A 230 -18.53 8.71 3.98
N GLN A 231 -18.75 9.63 3.03
CA GLN A 231 -18.98 11.04 3.34
C GLN A 231 -20.28 11.24 4.13
N GLY A 232 -21.38 10.59 3.75
CA GLY A 232 -22.64 10.64 4.49
C GLY A 232 -22.49 10.12 5.93
N VAL A 233 -21.81 8.98 6.12
CA VAL A 233 -21.51 8.44 7.45
C VAL A 233 -20.64 9.40 8.28
N LEU A 234 -19.65 10.06 7.66
CA LEU A 234 -18.83 11.08 8.35
C LEU A 234 -19.66 12.30 8.75
N GLU A 235 -20.54 12.80 7.88
CA GLU A 235 -21.43 13.92 8.17
C GLU A 235 -22.43 13.59 9.29
N ASP A 236 -22.97 12.36 9.32
CA ASP A 236 -23.82 11.86 10.41
C ASP A 236 -23.07 11.68 11.74
N VAL A 237 -21.84 11.18 11.70
CA VAL A 237 -20.96 11.07 12.89
C VAL A 237 -20.61 12.47 13.43
N GLU A 238 -20.32 13.44 12.55
CA GLU A 238 -20.12 14.83 12.95
C GLU A 238 -21.40 15.48 13.51
N ALA A 239 -22.56 15.23 12.90
CA ALA A 239 -23.83 15.78 13.36
C ALA A 239 -24.25 15.18 14.72
N THR A 240 -24.05 13.88 14.93
CA THR A 240 -24.31 13.23 16.22
C THR A 240 -23.33 13.70 17.30
N ARG A 241 -22.04 13.87 16.97
CA ARG A 241 -21.05 14.48 17.86
C ARG A 241 -21.43 15.92 18.24
N LYS A 242 -21.78 16.78 17.27
CA LYS A 242 -22.21 18.17 17.53
C LYS A 242 -23.42 18.22 18.48
N ARG A 243 -24.44 17.38 18.25
CA ARG A 243 -25.60 17.24 19.15
C ARG A 243 -25.23 16.77 20.56
N GLN A 244 -24.21 15.92 20.71
CA GLN A 244 -23.70 15.50 22.03
C GLN A 244 -22.94 16.64 22.73
N GLU A 245 -22.08 17.36 22.01
CA GLU A 245 -21.37 18.53 22.51
C GLU A 245 -22.34 19.66 22.93
N GLU A 246 -23.39 19.91 22.15
CA GLU A 246 -24.46 20.87 22.47
C GLU A 246 -25.21 20.47 23.75
N ARG A 247 -25.66 19.21 23.87
CA ARG A 247 -26.32 18.70 25.09
C ARG A 247 -25.42 18.78 26.33
N ALA A 248 -24.12 18.50 26.19
CA ALA A 248 -23.16 18.63 27.27
C ALA A 248 -22.98 20.10 27.69
N GLN A 249 -22.90 21.03 26.73
CA GLN A 249 -22.87 22.47 27.01
C GLN A 249 -24.17 22.97 27.66
N GLU A 250 -25.33 22.47 27.24
CA GLU A 250 -26.62 22.80 27.85
C GLU A 250 -26.70 22.30 29.31
N GLY A 251 -26.30 21.04 29.57
CA GLY A 251 -26.23 20.48 30.92
C GLY A 251 -25.26 21.21 31.85
N LEU A 252 -24.11 21.68 31.33
CA LEU A 252 -23.21 22.55 32.08
C LEU A 252 -23.83 23.92 32.36
N ARG A 253 -24.54 24.51 31.38
CA ARG A 253 -25.25 25.80 31.56
C ARG A 253 -26.41 25.70 32.55
N THR A 254 -27.13 24.57 32.63
CA THR A 254 -28.18 24.37 33.65
C THR A 254 -27.56 24.20 35.04
N MET A 255 -26.54 23.36 35.20
CA MET A 255 -25.80 23.20 36.46
C MET A 255 -25.24 24.53 36.98
N ILE A 256 -24.63 25.36 36.11
CA ILE A 256 -24.12 26.68 36.50
C ILE A 256 -25.26 27.60 36.98
N LYS A 257 -26.42 27.60 36.30
CA LYS A 257 -27.58 28.39 36.72
C LYS A 257 -28.19 27.89 38.03
N GLU A 258 -28.22 26.58 38.24
CA GLU A 258 -28.71 25.96 39.48
C GLU A 258 -27.81 26.33 40.64
N HIS A 259 -26.49 26.13 40.54
CA HIS A 259 -25.54 26.56 41.57
C HIS A 259 -25.56 28.07 41.81
N GLN A 260 -25.73 28.88 40.76
CA GLN A 260 -25.87 30.33 40.92
C GLN A 260 -27.16 30.70 41.68
N ALA A 261 -28.26 29.98 41.44
CA ALA A 261 -29.50 30.17 42.19
C ALA A 261 -29.41 29.63 43.65
N GLU A 262 -28.69 28.54 43.89
CA GLU A 262 -28.39 28.03 45.23
C GLU A 262 -27.55 29.04 46.02
N LEU A 263 -26.50 29.60 45.42
CA LEU A 263 -25.69 30.66 46.01
C LEU A 263 -26.51 31.92 46.32
N SER A 264 -27.38 32.36 45.41
CA SER A 264 -28.29 33.47 45.66
C SER A 264 -29.22 33.21 46.85
N ARG A 265 -29.86 32.03 46.90
CA ARG A 265 -30.72 31.62 48.03
C ARG A 265 -29.95 31.56 49.36
N LEU A 266 -28.73 31.02 49.35
CA LEU A 266 -27.89 30.98 50.56
C LEU A 266 -27.47 32.38 51.02
N SER A 267 -27.24 33.31 50.09
CA SER A 267 -26.99 34.72 50.43
C SER A 267 -28.23 35.42 50.98
N GLU A 268 -29.42 35.20 50.39
CA GLU A 268 -30.69 35.73 50.90
C GLU A 268 -31.01 35.23 52.31
N VAL A 269 -30.75 33.94 52.59
CA VAL A 269 -30.89 33.36 53.94
C VAL A 269 -29.88 33.97 54.92
N HIS A 270 -28.60 34.09 54.54
CA HIS A 270 -27.60 34.76 55.39
C HIS A 270 -27.97 36.22 55.67
N ASP A 271 -28.42 36.98 54.68
CA ASP A 271 -28.82 38.37 54.86
C ASP A 271 -30.06 38.49 55.76
N ALA A 272 -31.01 37.55 55.67
CA ALA A 272 -32.17 37.48 56.56
C ALA A 272 -31.79 37.11 58.01
N GLU A 273 -30.88 36.14 58.21
CA GLU A 273 -30.35 35.81 59.54
C GLU A 273 -29.56 36.98 60.14
N VAL A 274 -28.72 37.64 59.35
CA VAL A 274 -27.98 38.85 59.75
C VAL A 274 -28.93 40.00 60.08
N ALA A 275 -30.03 40.16 59.35
CA ALA A 275 -31.07 41.15 59.66
C ALA A 275 -31.79 40.82 60.98
N SER A 276 -32.19 39.56 61.19
CA SER A 276 -32.83 39.11 62.43
C SER A 276 -31.91 39.27 63.65
N LEU A 277 -30.63 38.92 63.54
CA LEU A 277 -29.64 39.12 64.60
C LEU A 277 -29.42 40.61 64.89
N LYS A 278 -29.41 41.48 63.87
CA LYS A 278 -29.36 42.95 64.06
C LYS A 278 -30.61 43.46 64.78
N GLU A 279 -31.79 42.94 64.46
CA GLU A 279 -33.04 43.31 65.13
C GLU A 279 -33.04 42.88 66.60
N GLN A 280 -32.67 41.63 66.90
CA GLN A 280 -32.48 41.13 68.27
C GLN A 280 -31.45 41.97 69.06
N ILE A 281 -30.34 42.37 68.43
CA ILE A 281 -29.37 43.29 69.05
C ILE A 281 -30.01 44.65 69.37
N CYS A 282 -30.87 45.17 68.50
CA CYS A 282 -31.58 46.44 68.72
C CYS A 282 -32.68 46.32 69.79
N GLU A 283 -33.34 45.17 69.93
CA GLU A 283 -34.26 44.87 71.03
C GLU A 283 -33.50 44.82 72.36
N LEU A 284 -32.45 44.00 72.46
CA LEU A 284 -31.60 43.89 73.65
C LEU A 284 -30.95 45.23 74.05
N GLN A 285 -30.62 46.09 73.09
CA GLN A 285 -30.15 47.46 73.36
C GLN A 285 -31.23 48.34 73.98
N ARG A 286 -32.49 48.26 73.50
CA ARG A 286 -33.62 48.99 74.09
C ARG A 286 -33.95 48.48 75.49
N ASP A 287 -33.93 47.17 75.70
CA ASP A 287 -34.15 46.57 77.01
C ASP A 287 -33.07 47.02 78.00
N LEU A 288 -31.79 47.00 77.59
CA LEU A 288 -30.68 47.56 78.37
C LEU A 288 -30.86 49.05 78.68
N GLU A 289 -31.45 49.84 77.78
CA GLU A 289 -31.77 51.25 78.06
C GLU A 289 -32.93 51.42 79.05
N VAL A 290 -33.95 50.56 78.98
CA VAL A 290 -35.07 50.54 79.95
C VAL A 290 -34.55 50.16 81.33
N GLU A 291 -33.84 49.04 81.45
CA GLU A 291 -33.18 48.59 82.68
C GLU A 291 -32.25 49.67 83.27
N ARG A 292 -31.49 50.38 82.43
CA ARG A 292 -30.68 51.53 82.87
C ARG A 292 -31.53 52.68 83.43
N LYS A 293 -32.66 53.02 82.79
CA LYS A 293 -33.58 54.07 83.26
C LYS A 293 -34.26 53.66 84.57
N GLU A 294 -34.68 52.40 84.70
CA GLU A 294 -35.26 51.86 85.93
C GLU A 294 -34.23 51.82 87.06
N ALA A 295 -32.99 51.39 86.79
CA ALA A 295 -31.90 51.42 87.77
C ALA A 295 -31.56 52.84 88.24
N VAL A 296 -31.71 53.87 87.40
CA VAL A 296 -31.61 55.28 87.81
C VAL A 296 -32.79 55.68 88.70
N GLN A 297 -34.03 55.38 88.31
CA GLN A 297 -35.21 55.68 89.15
C GLN A 297 -35.18 54.95 90.51
N VAL A 298 -34.65 53.72 90.57
CA VAL A 298 -34.48 52.97 91.82
C VAL A 298 -33.42 53.63 92.70
N LYS A 299 -32.32 54.15 92.13
CA LYS A 299 -31.34 54.96 92.86
C LYS A 299 -31.95 56.25 93.39
N GLU A 300 -32.68 57.01 92.56
CA GLU A 300 -33.37 58.23 93.00
C GLU A 300 -34.38 57.96 94.13
N LYS A 301 -35.20 56.91 94.02
CA LYS A 301 -36.13 56.48 95.08
C LYS A 301 -35.39 56.09 96.35
N ARG A 302 -34.28 55.35 96.24
CA ARG A 302 -33.41 54.99 97.37
C ARG A 302 -32.85 56.24 98.04
N ASP A 303 -32.35 57.20 97.29
CA ASP A 303 -31.75 58.42 97.83
C ASP A 303 -32.81 59.32 98.50
N VAL A 304 -34.02 59.40 97.94
CA VAL A 304 -35.17 60.07 98.59
C VAL A 304 -35.55 59.38 99.91
N LEU A 305 -35.65 58.05 99.93
CA LEU A 305 -35.92 57.29 101.16
C LEU A 305 -34.79 57.42 102.19
N GLN A 306 -33.53 57.46 101.76
CA GLN A 306 -32.37 57.68 102.62
C GLN A 306 -32.38 59.09 103.23
N ASN A 307 -32.78 60.11 102.46
CA ASN A 307 -32.98 61.47 102.96
C ASN A 307 -34.15 61.55 103.96
N GLN A 308 -35.30 60.92 103.66
CA GLN A 308 -36.44 60.83 104.58
C GLN A 308 -36.07 60.12 105.88
N LEU A 309 -35.29 59.03 105.81
CA LEU A 309 -34.78 58.34 106.99
C LEU A 309 -33.93 59.31 107.83
N SER A 310 -32.97 60.01 107.22
CA SER A 310 -32.10 60.95 107.93
C SER A 310 -32.86 62.13 108.59
N LEU A 311 -33.95 62.59 107.97
CA LEU A 311 -34.87 63.57 108.57
C LEU A 311 -35.60 62.97 109.78
N SER A 312 -36.16 61.77 109.66
CA SER A 312 -36.84 61.09 110.78
C SER A 312 -35.88 60.75 111.93
N GLU A 313 -34.63 60.41 111.63
CA GLU A 313 -33.56 60.21 112.62
C GLU A 313 -33.23 61.52 113.35
N ALA A 314 -33.15 62.66 112.64
CA ALA A 314 -32.96 63.97 113.24
C ALA A 314 -34.17 64.43 114.09
N GLU A 315 -35.40 64.17 113.64
CA GLU A 315 -36.62 64.42 114.42
C GLU A 315 -36.65 63.55 115.69
N LEU A 316 -36.37 62.25 115.58
CA LEU A 316 -36.24 61.35 116.73
C LEU A 316 -35.11 61.77 117.67
N ALA A 317 -33.98 62.26 117.17
CA ALA A 317 -32.91 62.81 117.99
C ALA A 317 -33.39 64.05 118.77
N SER A 318 -34.19 64.92 118.15
CA SER A 318 -34.79 66.10 118.80
C SER A 318 -35.84 65.72 119.87
N GLN A 319 -36.68 64.72 119.59
CA GLN A 319 -37.64 64.19 120.56
C GLN A 319 -36.93 63.49 121.73
N ASN A 320 -35.85 62.74 121.46
CA ASN A 320 -35.03 62.15 122.51
C ASN A 320 -34.31 63.21 123.35
N ALA A 321 -33.84 64.31 122.74
CA ALA A 321 -33.29 65.45 123.48
C ALA A 321 -34.35 66.11 124.38
N LEU A 322 -35.59 66.27 123.92
CA LEU A 322 -36.72 66.74 124.72
C LEU A 322 -37.05 65.77 125.87
N VAL A 323 -37.06 64.46 125.62
CA VAL A 323 -37.27 63.43 126.66
C VAL A 323 -36.14 63.43 127.67
N VAL A 324 -34.89 63.68 127.27
CA VAL A 324 -33.77 63.87 128.20
C VAL A 324 -33.97 65.14 129.04
N GLN A 325 -34.34 66.27 128.44
CA GLN A 325 -34.66 67.50 129.17
C GLN A 325 -35.81 67.30 130.18
N LEU A 326 -36.89 66.61 129.77
CA LEU A 326 -38.01 66.27 130.66
C LEU A 326 -37.59 65.31 131.78
N LYS A 327 -36.72 64.33 131.50
CA LYS A 327 -36.14 63.44 132.54
C LYS A 327 -35.23 64.20 133.50
N THR A 328 -34.47 65.19 133.04
CA THR A 328 -33.68 66.08 133.91
C THR A 328 -34.59 66.97 134.75
N TYR A 329 -35.72 67.45 134.22
CA TYR A 329 -36.67 68.31 134.92
C TYR A 329 -37.58 67.58 135.93
N VAL A 330 -37.84 66.28 135.71
CA VAL A 330 -38.66 65.43 136.59
C VAL A 330 -37.82 64.65 137.61
N GLY A 331 -36.50 64.54 137.41
CA GLY A 331 -35.59 63.77 138.27
C GLY A 331 -35.26 64.39 139.64
N GLU A 332 -35.57 65.67 139.88
CA GLU A 332 -35.18 66.40 141.09
C GLU A 332 -36.32 66.61 142.12
N GLN A 333 -37.52 66.06 141.88
CA GLN A 333 -38.66 66.18 142.81
C GLN A 333 -39.19 64.80 143.24
N GLU A 334 -39.14 64.59 144.56
CA GLU A 334 -39.93 63.65 145.37
C GLU A 334 -39.55 62.15 145.43
N SER A 335 -38.83 61.84 146.51
CA SER A 335 -38.88 60.56 147.21
C SER A 335 -40.20 60.35 147.98
N ARG A 336 -40.89 59.21 147.79
CA ARG A 336 -41.39 58.27 148.85
C ARG A 336 -42.40 57.23 148.33
N GLN A 337 -41.97 55.95 148.38
CA GLN A 337 -42.66 54.69 148.76
C GLN A 337 -44.20 54.68 149.00
N PRO A 338 -44.91 53.56 148.71
CA PRO A 338 -44.84 52.39 149.62
C PRO A 338 -44.99 50.97 149.03
N SER A 339 -44.70 49.99 149.90
CA SER A 339 -44.82 48.54 149.71
C SER A 339 -45.99 47.96 150.51
N SER A 340 -47.09 47.60 149.84
CA SER A 340 -48.15 46.73 150.39
C SER A 340 -49.02 46.08 149.29
N GLU A 341 -49.27 46.80 148.19
CA GLU A 341 -50.10 46.33 147.08
C GLU A 341 -49.45 45.19 146.27
N GLN A 342 -48.11 45.17 146.15
CA GLN A 342 -47.40 44.10 145.43
C GLN A 342 -47.55 42.71 146.08
N GLU A 343 -47.71 42.62 147.40
CA GLU A 343 -47.88 41.33 148.08
C GLU A 343 -49.31 40.81 147.96
N GLN A 344 -50.31 41.71 147.97
CA GLN A 344 -51.71 41.36 147.71
C GLN A 344 -51.93 40.92 146.25
N LEU A 345 -51.24 41.55 145.29
CA LEU A 345 -51.28 41.11 143.89
C LEU A 345 -50.63 39.74 143.70
N LYS A 346 -49.51 39.45 144.39
CA LYS A 346 -48.87 38.12 144.33
C LYS A 346 -49.76 37.01 144.89
N SER A 347 -50.43 37.22 146.03
CA SER A 347 -51.37 36.22 146.57
C SER A 347 -52.59 36.01 145.67
N LYS A 348 -53.09 37.08 145.02
CA LYS A 348 -54.17 37.00 144.02
C LYS A 348 -53.78 36.21 142.77
N ILE A 349 -52.56 36.40 142.26
CA ILE A 349 -52.03 35.66 141.10
C ILE A 349 -51.92 34.16 141.44
N GLN A 350 -51.40 33.81 142.61
CA GLN A 350 -51.26 32.41 143.03
C GLN A 350 -52.62 31.69 143.09
N GLN A 351 -53.66 32.34 143.65
CA GLN A 351 -55.02 31.79 143.68
C GLN A 351 -55.59 31.53 142.29
N LEU A 352 -55.37 32.46 141.34
CA LEU A 352 -55.82 32.30 139.95
C LEU A 352 -55.06 31.19 139.20
N GLU A 353 -53.80 30.92 139.54
CA GLU A 353 -53.05 29.79 138.98
C GLU A 353 -53.54 28.44 139.51
N ASP A 354 -53.90 28.34 140.80
CA ASP A 354 -54.50 27.13 141.35
C ASP A 354 -55.90 26.86 140.75
N GLU A 355 -56.73 27.89 140.57
CA GLU A 355 -58.02 27.79 139.87
C GLU A 355 -57.87 27.36 138.40
N LYS A 356 -56.88 27.93 137.68
CA LYS A 356 -56.54 27.53 136.31
C LYS A 356 -56.13 26.06 136.23
N ASN A 357 -55.32 25.58 137.18
CA ASN A 357 -54.88 24.19 137.22
C ASN A 357 -56.05 23.24 137.50
N ALA A 358 -56.95 23.59 138.43
CA ALA A 358 -58.18 22.84 138.68
C ALA A 358 -59.09 22.78 137.43
N LEU A 359 -59.30 23.92 136.76
CA LEU A 359 -60.09 23.98 135.52
C LEU A 359 -59.47 23.12 134.41
N LYS A 360 -58.15 23.11 134.27
CA LYS A 360 -57.46 22.25 133.28
C LYS A 360 -57.75 20.77 133.50
N VAL A 361 -57.69 20.28 134.74
CA VAL A 361 -58.03 18.89 135.08
C VAL A 361 -59.50 18.58 134.76
N THR A 362 -60.43 19.52 135.01
CA THR A 362 -61.84 19.31 134.62
C THR A 362 -62.05 19.27 133.10
N ALA A 363 -61.28 20.04 132.32
CA ALA A 363 -61.32 20.01 130.86
C ALA A 363 -60.79 18.68 130.29
N GLU A 364 -59.68 18.17 130.83
CA GLU A 364 -59.13 16.86 130.46
C GLU A 364 -60.13 15.73 130.76
N LEU A 365 -60.85 15.78 131.89
CA LEU A 365 -61.90 14.81 132.23
C LEU A 365 -63.15 14.91 131.31
N LEU A 366 -63.55 16.12 130.91
CA LEU A 366 -64.62 16.33 129.94
C LEU A 366 -64.23 15.84 128.54
N GLN A 367 -62.95 15.94 128.16
CA GLN A 367 -62.45 15.44 126.88
C GLN A 367 -62.52 13.91 126.79
N VAL A 368 -62.21 13.18 127.87
CA VAL A 368 -62.45 11.73 127.97
C VAL A 368 -63.94 11.39 127.82
N ARG A 369 -64.82 12.20 128.44
CA ARG A 369 -66.27 12.01 128.33
C ARG A 369 -66.80 12.25 126.91
N LEU A 370 -66.28 13.27 126.21
CA LEU A 370 -66.62 13.54 124.81
C LEU A 370 -66.14 12.42 123.87
N ALA A 371 -64.95 11.86 124.09
CA ALA A 371 -64.48 10.69 123.33
C ALA A 371 -65.45 9.49 123.49
N SER A 372 -65.86 9.17 124.72
CA SER A 372 -66.81 8.08 124.96
C SER A 372 -68.21 8.31 124.35
N LEU A 373 -68.66 9.56 124.24
CA LEU A 373 -69.91 9.90 123.57
C LEU A 373 -69.79 9.79 122.05
N ASN A 374 -68.63 10.13 121.49
CA ASN A 374 -68.35 9.98 120.07
C ASN A 374 -68.36 8.49 119.65
N ASP A 375 -67.76 7.62 120.45
CA ASP A 375 -67.78 6.17 120.18
C ASP A 375 -69.21 5.61 120.21
N ILE A 376 -70.05 6.05 121.16
CA ILE A 376 -71.48 5.69 121.21
C ILE A 376 -72.24 6.20 119.98
N LEU A 377 -71.94 7.41 119.50
CA LEU A 377 -72.55 7.96 118.28
C LEU A 377 -72.15 7.16 117.03
N THR A 378 -70.87 6.79 116.87
CA THR A 378 -70.45 5.97 115.72
C THR A 378 -71.13 4.59 115.71
N LEU A 379 -71.34 3.98 116.88
CA LEU A 379 -72.12 2.75 117.00
C LEU A 379 -73.59 2.97 116.55
N GLN A 380 -74.23 4.06 116.97
CA GLN A 380 -75.59 4.42 116.52
C GLN A 380 -75.68 4.72 115.02
N GLU A 381 -74.68 5.36 114.41
CA GLU A 381 -74.61 5.61 112.97
C GLU A 381 -74.53 4.31 112.15
N THR A 382 -73.82 3.29 112.66
CA THR A 382 -73.79 1.97 112.01
C THR A 382 -75.09 1.17 112.12
N GLU A 383 -75.94 1.46 113.13
CA GLU A 383 -77.30 0.90 113.21
C GLU A 383 -78.30 1.65 112.32
N LEU A 384 -78.21 2.98 112.24
CA LEU A 384 -79.03 3.80 111.34
C LEU A 384 -78.77 3.46 109.87
N SER A 385 -77.52 3.16 109.51
CA SER A 385 -77.11 2.70 108.17
C SER A 385 -77.80 1.41 107.72
N LYS A 386 -78.43 0.63 108.62
CA LYS A 386 -79.17 -0.61 108.29
C LYS A 386 -80.68 -0.40 108.14
N LYS A 387 -81.22 0.80 108.35
CA LYS A 387 -82.67 1.09 108.31
C LYS A 387 -83.11 2.03 107.18
N VAL A 388 -82.22 2.46 106.30
CA VAL A 388 -82.57 3.32 105.14
C VAL A 388 -82.82 2.47 103.89
N GLN A 389 -83.94 1.75 103.90
CA GLN A 389 -84.60 1.27 102.69
C GLN A 389 -86.06 1.76 102.72
N LEU A 390 -86.54 2.22 101.55
CA LEU A 390 -87.90 2.72 101.23
C LEU A 390 -88.16 4.24 101.33
N GLN A 391 -88.23 4.80 100.11
CA GLN A 391 -89.19 5.80 99.59
C GLN A 391 -88.89 7.31 99.69
N ASP A 392 -88.66 7.87 98.50
CA ASP A 392 -89.03 9.21 98.04
C ASP A 392 -90.56 9.36 98.02
N PRO A 393 -91.13 10.47 98.52
CA PRO A 393 -91.90 11.30 97.59
C PRO A 393 -91.76 12.82 97.79
N LEU A 394 -91.41 13.50 96.68
CA LEU A 394 -91.81 14.86 96.28
C LEU A 394 -91.16 16.07 96.97
N GLN A 395 -90.15 16.66 96.29
CA GLN A 395 -89.93 18.11 96.28
C GLN A 395 -89.55 18.61 94.88
N ALA A 396 -90.50 19.26 94.18
CA ALA A 396 -90.29 19.76 92.81
C ALA A 396 -89.25 20.92 92.71
N GLU A 397 -88.91 21.56 93.82
CA GLU A 397 -87.88 22.63 93.86
C GLU A 397 -86.46 22.08 93.88
N SER A 398 -86.26 20.84 94.36
CA SER A 398 -84.96 20.16 94.28
C SER A 398 -84.72 19.61 92.87
N SER A 399 -85.76 19.16 92.17
CA SER A 399 -85.63 18.60 90.81
C SER A 399 -85.19 19.65 89.79
N GLN A 400 -85.69 20.90 89.84
CA GLN A 400 -85.20 21.97 88.96
C GLN A 400 -83.73 22.32 89.22
N LYS A 401 -83.28 22.33 90.48
CA LYS A 401 -81.87 22.56 90.84
C LYS A 401 -80.98 21.39 90.40
N LEU A 402 -81.42 20.14 90.60
CA LEU A 402 -80.74 18.96 90.08
C LEU A 402 -80.67 19.00 88.55
N GLN A 403 -81.76 19.35 87.88
CA GLN A 403 -81.85 19.39 86.43
C GLN A 403 -80.98 20.51 85.83
N GLY A 404 -80.87 21.66 86.50
CA GLY A 404 -79.92 22.73 86.16
C GLY A 404 -78.44 22.38 86.41
N LEU A 405 -78.15 21.60 87.46
CA LEU A 405 -76.81 21.04 87.68
C LEU A 405 -76.48 19.99 86.60
N LEU A 406 -77.48 19.18 86.23
CA LEU A 406 -77.35 18.10 85.27
C LEU A 406 -77.29 18.61 83.81
N THR A 407 -77.93 19.74 83.47
CA THR A 407 -77.65 20.44 82.20
C THR A 407 -76.25 21.03 82.19
N ARG A 408 -75.80 21.73 83.26
CA ARG A 408 -74.42 22.22 83.35
C ARG A 408 -73.37 21.12 83.27
N TRP A 409 -73.64 19.95 83.85
CA TRP A 409 -72.77 18.78 83.74
C TRP A 409 -72.76 18.20 82.32
N ARG A 410 -73.92 18.09 81.66
CA ARG A 410 -74.03 17.70 80.24
C ARG A 410 -73.32 18.69 79.31
N GLU A 411 -73.47 20.00 79.55
CA GLU A 411 -72.79 21.07 78.82
C GLU A 411 -71.26 20.96 78.99
N LYS A 412 -70.77 20.75 80.22
CA LYS A 412 -69.34 20.57 80.48
C LYS A 412 -68.80 19.28 79.85
N LEU A 413 -69.53 18.17 79.94
CA LEU A 413 -69.17 16.92 79.26
C LEU A 413 -69.17 17.07 77.74
N PHE A 414 -70.16 17.75 77.16
CA PHE A 414 -70.22 18.00 75.72
C PHE A 414 -69.04 18.88 75.29
N THR A 415 -68.70 19.91 76.06
CA THR A 415 -67.54 20.77 75.82
C THR A 415 -66.24 19.96 75.83
N LEU A 416 -66.06 19.07 76.82
CA LEU A 416 -64.89 18.19 76.93
C LEU A 416 -64.83 17.14 75.81
N LEU A 417 -65.97 16.57 75.41
CA LEU A 417 -66.07 15.65 74.27
C LEU A 417 -65.71 16.35 72.95
N VAL A 418 -66.19 17.58 72.74
CA VAL A 418 -65.85 18.39 71.56
C VAL A 418 -64.36 18.78 71.57
N GLN A 419 -63.81 19.14 72.73
CA GLN A 419 -62.36 19.40 72.87
C GLN A 419 -61.52 18.15 72.59
N LEU A 420 -61.88 17.00 73.16
CA LEU A 420 -61.18 15.74 72.88
C LEU A 420 -61.29 15.36 71.40
N LYS A 421 -62.47 15.50 70.78
CA LYS A 421 -62.65 15.21 69.36
C LYS A 421 -61.91 16.19 68.44
N SER A 422 -61.80 17.47 68.80
CA SER A 422 -60.98 18.41 68.02
C SER A 422 -59.49 18.12 68.15
N GLN A 423 -59.02 17.68 69.33
CA GLN A 423 -57.65 17.18 69.51
C GLN A 423 -57.39 15.88 68.74
N GLU A 424 -58.28 14.89 68.81
CA GLU A 424 -58.20 13.66 68.01
C GLU A 424 -58.12 13.96 66.50
N LEU A 425 -58.96 14.88 66.00
CA LEU A 425 -58.92 15.29 64.59
C LEU A 425 -57.59 15.98 64.26
N GLY A 426 -57.14 16.93 65.09
CA GLY A 426 -55.85 17.60 64.91
C GLY A 426 -54.66 16.64 64.93
N HIS A 427 -54.69 15.62 65.80
CA HIS A 427 -53.68 14.56 65.82
C HIS A 427 -53.74 13.70 64.56
N ARG A 428 -54.92 13.28 64.10
CA ARG A 428 -55.07 12.53 62.83
C ARG A 428 -54.55 13.33 61.64
N ASP A 429 -54.76 14.64 61.62
CA ASP A 429 -54.25 15.51 60.55
C ASP A 429 -52.76 15.85 60.69
N SER A 430 -52.18 15.76 61.90
CA SER A 430 -50.71 15.71 62.05
C SER A 430 -50.11 14.38 61.59
N ILE A 431 -50.76 13.25 61.88
CA ILE A 431 -50.30 11.91 61.47
C ILE A 431 -50.30 11.81 59.95
N LYS A 432 -51.40 12.17 59.27
CA LYS A 432 -51.45 12.19 57.79
C LYS A 432 -50.37 13.05 57.16
N ARG A 433 -50.03 14.20 57.76
CA ARG A 433 -48.95 15.08 57.29
C ARG A 433 -47.57 14.44 57.47
N LEU A 434 -47.35 13.72 58.58
CA LEU A 434 -46.13 12.95 58.79
C LEU A 434 -46.05 11.75 57.84
N GLU A 435 -47.13 10.99 57.66
CA GLU A 435 -47.20 9.88 56.68
C GLU A 435 -46.93 10.34 55.26
N TRP A 436 -47.48 11.49 54.85
CA TRP A 436 -47.19 12.09 53.54
C TRP A 436 -45.71 12.51 53.42
N LYS A 437 -45.14 13.12 54.46
CA LYS A 437 -43.72 13.51 54.48
C LYS A 437 -42.78 12.30 54.49
N VAL A 438 -43.15 11.21 55.14
CA VAL A 438 -42.39 9.95 55.11
C VAL A 438 -42.37 9.39 53.69
N LYS A 439 -43.53 9.35 53.00
CA LYS A 439 -43.60 8.91 51.60
C LYS A 439 -42.81 9.81 50.64
N GLU A 440 -42.91 11.13 50.81
CA GLU A 440 -42.09 12.11 50.06
C GLU A 440 -40.59 11.80 50.24
N LEU A 441 -40.15 11.52 51.48
CA LEU A 441 -38.77 11.16 51.76
C LEU A 441 -38.38 9.78 51.19
N GLU A 442 -39.23 8.77 51.29
CA GLU A 442 -39.05 7.43 50.71
C GLU A 442 -38.85 7.53 49.18
N GLU A 443 -39.72 8.26 48.47
CA GLU A 443 -39.58 8.54 47.03
C GLU A 443 -38.26 9.29 46.71
N THR A 444 -37.81 10.21 47.59
CA THR A 444 -36.51 10.89 47.41
C THR A 444 -35.30 10.00 47.70
N VAL A 445 -35.46 8.92 48.47
CA VAL A 445 -34.41 7.91 48.72
C VAL A 445 -34.37 6.95 47.54
N GLU A 446 -35.51 6.39 47.11
CA GLU A 446 -35.58 5.49 45.95
C GLU A 446 -35.02 6.15 44.68
N SER A 447 -35.34 7.42 44.42
CA SER A 447 -34.80 8.16 43.27
C SER A 447 -33.31 8.48 43.39
N ARG A 448 -32.75 8.54 44.61
CA ARG A 448 -31.29 8.64 44.84
C ARG A 448 -30.61 7.29 44.65
N ASP A 449 -31.18 6.22 45.16
CA ASP A 449 -30.64 4.85 45.01
C ASP A 449 -30.63 4.43 43.54
N GLN A 450 -31.66 4.77 42.78
CA GLN A 450 -31.68 4.61 41.32
C GLN A 450 -30.53 5.39 40.64
N LYS A 451 -30.27 6.63 41.04
CA LYS A 451 -29.13 7.42 40.51
C LYS A 451 -27.78 6.79 40.88
N VAL A 452 -27.61 6.36 42.12
CA VAL A 452 -26.39 5.65 42.57
C VAL A 452 -26.19 4.36 41.76
N ALA A 453 -27.25 3.57 41.55
CA ALA A 453 -27.19 2.33 40.79
C ALA A 453 -26.93 2.52 39.28
N VAL A 454 -27.23 3.70 38.72
CA VAL A 454 -26.82 4.09 37.36
C VAL A 454 -25.36 4.55 37.32
N LEU A 455 -24.93 5.36 38.31
CA LEU A 455 -23.54 5.83 38.39
C LEU A 455 -22.55 4.68 38.64
N LEU A 456 -22.91 3.69 39.47
CA LEU A 456 -22.09 2.49 39.70
C LEU A 456 -21.88 1.71 38.39
N ARG A 457 -22.95 1.46 37.62
CA ARG A 457 -22.85 0.78 36.32
C ARG A 457 -22.04 1.58 35.30
N SER A 458 -22.23 2.90 35.26
CA SER A 458 -21.39 3.77 34.43
C SER A 458 -19.91 3.75 34.84
N LEU A 459 -19.60 3.52 36.12
CA LEU A 459 -18.22 3.40 36.61
C LEU A 459 -17.63 2.01 36.30
N GLU A 460 -18.44 0.95 36.40
CA GLU A 460 -18.09 -0.40 35.93
C GLU A 460 -17.79 -0.39 34.42
N ASP A 461 -18.65 0.24 33.60
CA ASP A 461 -18.45 0.41 32.16
C ASP A 461 -17.14 1.16 31.84
N LYS A 462 -16.86 2.26 32.55
CA LYS A 462 -15.57 2.99 32.38
C LYS A 462 -14.37 2.19 32.85
N THR A 463 -14.52 1.34 33.86
CA THR A 463 -13.47 0.42 34.29
C THR A 463 -13.20 -0.65 33.23
N ALA A 464 -14.26 -1.18 32.59
CA ALA A 464 -14.16 -2.10 31.47
C ALA A 464 -13.51 -1.46 30.23
N GLU A 465 -13.87 -0.22 29.86
CA GLU A 465 -13.23 0.54 28.78
C GLU A 465 -11.71 0.69 29.02
N VAL A 466 -11.30 1.07 30.23
CA VAL A 466 -9.87 1.21 30.60
C VAL A 466 -9.15 -0.14 30.50
N ASN A 467 -9.75 -1.23 30.98
CA ASN A 467 -9.18 -2.57 30.88
C ASN A 467 -9.04 -3.04 29.41
N MET A 468 -10.01 -2.73 28.55
CA MET A 468 -9.94 -3.02 27.12
C MET A 468 -8.80 -2.25 26.44
N GLU A 469 -8.62 -0.97 26.75
CA GLU A 469 -7.49 -0.19 26.24
C GLU A 469 -6.13 -0.65 26.80
N GLN A 470 -6.06 -1.14 28.05
CA GLN A 470 -4.84 -1.78 28.56
C GLN A 470 -4.49 -3.06 27.80
N VAL A 471 -5.48 -3.93 27.54
CA VAL A 471 -5.28 -5.15 26.74
C VAL A 471 -4.88 -4.81 25.31
N ARG A 472 -5.52 -3.82 24.69
CA ARG A 472 -5.16 -3.31 23.35
C ARG A 472 -3.72 -2.81 23.29
N ASN A 473 -3.29 -2.01 24.26
CA ASN A 473 -1.91 -1.52 24.34
C ASN A 473 -0.90 -2.67 24.52
N LYS A 474 -1.19 -3.67 25.37
CA LYS A 474 -0.35 -4.88 25.50
C LYS A 474 -0.24 -5.65 24.18
N THR A 475 -1.35 -5.80 23.45
CA THR A 475 -1.35 -6.46 22.13
C THR A 475 -0.53 -5.67 21.10
N LEU A 476 -0.71 -4.35 21.01
CA LEU A 476 0.07 -3.47 20.13
C LEU A 476 1.57 -3.49 20.47
N GLN A 477 1.92 -3.54 21.76
CA GLN A 477 3.31 -3.68 22.20
C GLN A 477 3.91 -5.03 21.78
N ALA A 478 3.16 -6.12 21.91
CA ALA A 478 3.59 -7.44 21.44
C ALA A 478 3.71 -7.51 19.91
N GLU A 479 2.83 -6.82 19.16
CA GLU A 479 2.94 -6.66 17.71
C GLU A 479 4.18 -5.84 17.30
N ALA A 480 4.47 -4.75 18.01
CA ALA A 480 5.67 -3.95 17.78
C ALA A 480 6.97 -4.74 18.03
N VAL A 481 7.01 -5.58 19.08
CA VAL A 481 8.14 -6.48 19.35
C VAL A 481 8.29 -7.50 18.22
N ARG A 482 7.22 -8.20 17.82
CA ARG A 482 7.25 -9.16 16.70
C ARG A 482 7.66 -8.51 15.37
N ALA A 483 7.19 -7.29 15.11
CA ALA A 483 7.57 -6.53 13.93
C ALA A 483 9.08 -6.21 13.94
N ASN A 484 9.60 -5.74 15.08
CA ASN A 484 11.03 -5.46 15.26
C ASN A 484 11.89 -6.73 15.14
N GLU A 485 11.49 -7.86 15.73
CA GLU A 485 12.17 -9.15 15.55
C GLU A 485 12.19 -9.57 14.07
N SER A 486 11.07 -9.41 13.35
CA SER A 486 11.00 -9.72 11.93
C SER A 486 11.92 -8.80 11.09
N ALA A 487 12.01 -7.52 11.45
CA ALA A 487 12.89 -6.55 10.80
C ALA A 487 14.38 -6.88 11.06
N GLN A 488 14.74 -7.25 12.29
CA GLN A 488 16.11 -7.69 12.62
C GLN A 488 16.48 -8.98 11.87
N ASN A 489 15.57 -9.95 11.78
CA ASN A 489 15.79 -11.18 11.00
C ASN A 489 15.97 -10.91 9.49
N LEU A 490 15.17 -9.99 8.93
CA LEU A 490 15.32 -9.54 7.55
C LEU A 490 16.64 -8.80 7.32
N GLN A 491 17.06 -7.95 8.26
CA GLN A 491 18.34 -7.24 8.19
C GLN A 491 19.52 -8.22 8.25
N GLN A 492 19.54 -9.17 9.19
CA GLN A 492 20.57 -10.22 9.26
C GLN A 492 20.65 -11.03 7.96
N ARG A 493 19.50 -11.33 7.34
CA ARG A 493 19.45 -12.02 6.04
C ARG A 493 19.98 -11.16 4.89
N ALA A 494 19.73 -9.85 4.90
CA ALA A 494 20.29 -8.91 3.94
C ALA A 494 21.82 -8.82 4.09
N GLU A 495 22.32 -8.63 5.31
CA GLU A 495 23.76 -8.59 5.63
C GLU A 495 24.46 -9.91 5.23
N ALA A 496 23.84 -11.07 5.48
CA ALA A 496 24.34 -12.37 5.01
C ALA A 496 24.40 -12.44 3.48
N GLY A 497 23.38 -11.91 2.79
CA GLY A 497 23.35 -11.81 1.32
C GLY A 497 24.44 -10.90 0.76
N GLU A 498 24.64 -9.71 1.33
CA GLU A 498 25.72 -8.80 0.95
C GLU A 498 27.11 -9.41 1.15
N ASN A 499 27.31 -10.13 2.25
CA ASN A 499 28.55 -10.84 2.53
C ASN A 499 28.79 -11.98 1.51
N ALA A 500 27.75 -12.71 1.12
CA ALA A 500 27.84 -13.73 0.07
C ALA A 500 28.18 -13.11 -1.32
N LEU A 501 27.54 -11.99 -1.68
CA LEU A 501 27.85 -11.25 -2.91
C LEU A 501 29.28 -10.70 -2.92
N ARG A 502 29.77 -10.19 -1.77
CA ARG A 502 31.16 -9.75 -1.59
C ARG A 502 32.14 -10.92 -1.76
N GLY A 503 31.81 -12.09 -1.21
CA GLY A 503 32.56 -13.33 -1.40
C GLY A 503 32.62 -13.78 -2.86
N LEU A 504 31.49 -13.72 -3.57
CA LEU A 504 31.40 -14.01 -5.01
C LEU A 504 32.24 -13.03 -5.83
N GLY A 505 32.12 -11.72 -5.57
CA GLY A 505 32.92 -10.70 -6.25
C GLY A 505 34.42 -10.90 -6.06
N ALA A 506 34.85 -11.23 -4.84
CA ALA A 506 36.25 -11.56 -4.56
C ALA A 506 36.71 -12.86 -5.26
N PHE A 507 35.82 -13.85 -5.43
CA PHE A 507 36.11 -15.06 -6.20
C PHE A 507 36.25 -14.76 -7.70
N VAL A 508 35.31 -14.03 -8.30
CA VAL A 508 35.37 -13.61 -9.71
C VAL A 508 36.63 -12.78 -9.99
N ALA A 509 37.00 -11.86 -9.09
CA ALA A 509 38.24 -11.11 -9.20
C ALA A 509 39.47 -12.04 -9.25
N ARG A 510 39.61 -12.99 -8.32
CA ARG A 510 40.71 -13.97 -8.33
C ARG A 510 40.75 -14.81 -9.62
N VAL A 511 39.60 -15.28 -10.08
CA VAL A 511 39.50 -16.06 -11.32
C VAL A 511 39.87 -15.22 -12.55
N SER A 512 39.41 -13.96 -12.64
CA SER A 512 39.81 -13.06 -13.73
C SER A 512 41.31 -12.77 -13.73
N GLN A 513 41.92 -12.59 -12.56
CA GLN A 513 43.37 -12.41 -12.43
C GLN A 513 44.12 -13.66 -12.92
N GLN A 514 43.70 -14.86 -12.51
CA GLN A 514 44.29 -16.10 -12.99
C GLN A 514 44.17 -16.27 -14.52
N PHE A 515 43.05 -15.88 -15.11
CA PHE A 515 42.90 -15.91 -16.58
C PHE A 515 43.83 -14.90 -17.27
N LEU A 516 44.02 -13.70 -16.72
CA LEU A 516 44.96 -12.71 -17.27
C LEU A 516 46.42 -13.20 -17.16
N GLU A 517 46.82 -13.75 -16.01
CA GLU A 517 48.15 -14.35 -15.80
C GLU A 517 48.41 -15.51 -16.78
N GLN A 518 47.39 -16.35 -17.04
CA GLN A 518 47.47 -17.40 -18.06
C GLN A 518 47.56 -16.81 -19.47
N GLU A 519 46.78 -15.79 -19.82
CA GLU A 519 46.83 -15.13 -21.13
C GLU A 519 48.21 -14.53 -21.42
N GLU A 520 48.85 -13.92 -20.41
CA GLU A 520 50.24 -13.44 -20.49
C GLU A 520 51.24 -14.59 -20.70
N ALA A 521 51.07 -15.71 -19.99
CA ALA A 521 51.88 -16.91 -20.19
C ALA A 521 51.73 -17.50 -21.60
N TRP A 522 50.50 -17.56 -22.15
CA TRP A 522 50.24 -18.01 -23.52
C TRP A 522 50.85 -17.05 -24.56
N LYS A 523 50.75 -15.73 -24.36
CA LYS A 523 51.40 -14.72 -25.23
C LYS A 523 52.92 -14.90 -25.23
N ALA A 524 53.53 -15.09 -24.06
CA ALA A 524 54.97 -15.35 -23.93
C ALA A 524 55.39 -16.68 -24.62
N ALA A 525 54.59 -17.74 -24.46
CA ALA A 525 54.82 -19.02 -25.14
C ALA A 525 54.72 -18.90 -26.67
N LEU A 526 53.73 -18.16 -27.17
CA LEU A 526 53.56 -17.87 -28.60
C LEU A 526 54.74 -17.07 -29.15
N SER A 527 55.21 -16.03 -28.45
CA SER A 527 56.40 -15.27 -28.83
C SER A 527 57.66 -16.15 -28.92
N ARG A 528 57.83 -17.09 -27.98
CA ARG A 528 58.92 -18.08 -28.03
C ARG A 528 58.78 -19.03 -29.22
N LEU A 529 57.56 -19.49 -29.53
CA LEU A 529 57.29 -20.37 -30.67
C LEU A 529 57.62 -19.68 -32.00
N VAL A 530 57.23 -18.41 -32.17
CA VAL A 530 57.61 -17.59 -33.35
C VAL A 530 59.13 -17.45 -33.45
N GLY A 531 59.82 -17.21 -32.33
CA GLY A 531 61.29 -17.19 -32.28
C GLY A 531 61.94 -18.52 -32.70
N LEU A 532 61.37 -19.66 -32.31
CA LEU A 532 61.80 -20.98 -32.76
C LEU A 532 61.51 -21.21 -34.25
N GLY A 533 60.34 -20.81 -34.75
CA GLY A 533 59.97 -20.87 -36.17
C GLY A 533 60.95 -20.09 -37.05
N ASN A 534 61.36 -18.89 -36.63
CA ASN A 534 62.39 -18.10 -37.30
C ASN A 534 63.75 -18.83 -37.36
N ARG A 535 64.16 -19.48 -36.26
CA ARG A 535 65.39 -20.30 -36.20
C ARG A 535 65.32 -21.52 -37.11
N VAL A 536 64.18 -22.21 -37.17
CA VAL A 536 63.95 -23.34 -38.07
C VAL A 536 63.98 -22.87 -39.53
N SER A 537 63.27 -21.80 -39.89
CA SER A 537 63.32 -21.23 -41.25
C SER A 537 64.75 -20.86 -41.68
N PHE A 538 65.55 -20.28 -40.78
CA PHE A 538 66.96 -20.01 -41.04
C PHE A 538 67.78 -21.30 -41.22
N ALA A 539 67.54 -22.32 -40.40
CA ALA A 539 68.20 -23.63 -40.54
C ALA A 539 67.83 -24.30 -41.88
N THR A 540 66.55 -24.30 -42.27
CA THR A 540 66.08 -24.80 -43.58
C THR A 540 66.80 -24.08 -44.71
N LYS A 541 66.80 -22.75 -44.75
CA LYS A 541 67.54 -21.97 -45.77
C LYS A 541 69.03 -22.32 -45.84
N ARG A 542 69.68 -22.59 -44.71
CA ARG A 542 71.08 -23.07 -44.69
C ARG A 542 71.22 -24.49 -45.23
N VAL A 543 70.29 -25.40 -44.90
CA VAL A 543 70.25 -26.76 -45.46
C VAL A 543 70.01 -26.71 -46.97
N ASP A 544 69.09 -25.88 -47.47
CA ASP A 544 68.83 -25.68 -48.89
C ASP A 544 70.08 -25.15 -49.63
N THR A 545 70.81 -24.22 -49.00
CA THR A 545 72.09 -23.70 -49.53
C THR A 545 73.15 -24.80 -49.60
N VAL A 546 73.29 -25.61 -48.55
CA VAL A 546 74.22 -26.76 -48.53
C VAL A 546 73.80 -27.81 -49.55
N HIS A 547 72.50 -28.10 -49.68
CA HIS A 547 71.96 -29.02 -50.67
C HIS A 547 72.27 -28.54 -52.10
N GLY A 548 72.08 -27.24 -52.40
CA GLY A 548 72.50 -26.65 -53.67
C GLY A 548 73.99 -26.82 -53.96
N LEU A 549 74.86 -26.54 -52.98
CA LEU A 549 76.31 -26.74 -53.10
C LEU A 549 76.70 -28.22 -53.27
N VAL A 550 76.00 -29.14 -52.61
CA VAL A 550 76.24 -30.59 -52.74
C VAL A 550 75.74 -31.08 -54.09
N CYS A 551 74.59 -30.61 -54.59
CA CYS A 551 74.10 -30.90 -55.94
C CYS A 551 75.06 -30.36 -57.01
N GLN A 552 75.63 -29.17 -56.83
CA GLN A 552 76.69 -28.65 -57.70
C GLN A 552 77.95 -29.52 -57.65
N LYS A 553 78.40 -29.93 -56.45
CA LYS A 553 79.52 -30.88 -56.31
C LYS A 553 79.23 -32.24 -56.93
N MET A 554 78.01 -32.76 -56.83
CA MET A 554 77.61 -34.02 -57.47
C MET A 554 77.53 -33.89 -58.98
N ALA A 555 77.10 -32.76 -59.52
CA ALA A 555 77.14 -32.48 -60.97
C ALA A 555 78.60 -32.40 -61.47
N LEU A 556 79.47 -31.66 -60.77
CA LEU A 556 80.90 -31.61 -61.06
C LEU A 556 81.58 -32.98 -60.91
N ALA A 557 81.18 -33.77 -59.91
CA ALA A 557 81.69 -35.13 -59.71
C ALA A 557 81.20 -36.07 -60.82
N ARG A 558 79.97 -35.92 -61.32
CA ARG A 558 79.47 -36.67 -62.49
C ARG A 558 80.24 -36.32 -63.75
N LEU A 559 80.51 -35.03 -64.00
CA LEU A 559 81.40 -34.61 -65.10
C LEU A 559 82.82 -35.20 -64.92
N GLN A 560 83.38 -35.17 -63.71
CA GLN A 560 84.67 -35.82 -63.40
C GLN A 560 84.62 -37.35 -63.43
N GLN A 561 83.43 -37.96 -63.37
CA GLN A 561 83.22 -39.41 -63.44
C GLN A 561 83.02 -39.85 -64.89
N GLU A 562 82.41 -39.00 -65.72
CA GLU A 562 82.44 -39.07 -67.19
C GLU A 562 83.87 -38.85 -67.74
N GLU A 563 84.71 -38.05 -67.06
CA GLU A 563 86.16 -37.99 -67.31
C GLU A 563 86.95 -39.20 -66.74
N LYS A 564 86.37 -39.97 -65.81
CA LYS A 564 87.03 -41.10 -65.09
C LYS A 564 86.40 -42.47 -65.34
N THR A 565 85.54 -42.63 -66.35
CA THR A 565 85.04 -43.93 -66.85
C THR A 565 86.11 -44.73 -67.61
N CYS A 566 87.37 -44.61 -67.19
CA CYS A 566 88.44 -45.56 -67.39
C CYS A 566 89.13 -45.85 -66.03
N THR A 567 88.44 -46.52 -65.10
CA THR A 567 88.97 -47.65 -64.26
C THR A 567 87.94 -48.20 -63.24
N SER A 568 87.59 -49.49 -63.40
CA SER A 568 87.25 -50.51 -62.38
C SER A 568 86.51 -50.17 -61.04
N ARG A 569 85.25 -50.65 -60.92
CA ARG A 569 84.77 -51.79 -60.06
C ARG A 569 85.77 -52.24 -58.93
N SER A 570 85.40 -52.61 -57.69
CA SER A 570 84.21 -53.37 -57.26
C SER A 570 84.07 -53.55 -55.71
N ASP A 571 82.87 -53.98 -55.30
CA ASP A 571 82.47 -54.92 -54.22
C ASP A 571 82.54 -54.61 -52.69
N GLN A 572 81.48 -55.09 -52.02
CA GLN A 572 81.22 -55.17 -50.58
C GLN A 572 81.04 -56.65 -50.20
N GLU A 573 81.06 -57.01 -48.90
CA GLU A 573 80.00 -57.87 -48.31
C GLU A 573 80.06 -57.98 -46.76
N ARG A 574 78.91 -58.30 -46.15
CA ARG A 574 78.70 -58.57 -44.71
C ARG A 574 77.74 -59.75 -44.54
N VAL A 575 77.92 -60.52 -43.46
CA VAL A 575 77.13 -61.72 -43.12
C VAL A 575 75.71 -61.38 -42.63
N GLN A 576 74.73 -62.25 -42.92
CA GLN A 576 73.31 -62.13 -42.51
C GLN A 576 72.81 -63.35 -41.69
N PRO A 577 71.78 -63.20 -40.83
CA PRO A 577 71.12 -64.30 -40.11
C PRO A 577 70.07 -65.05 -40.95
N SER A 578 69.58 -66.18 -40.43
CA SER A 578 68.67 -67.12 -41.13
C SER A 578 67.25 -66.57 -41.36
N TYR A 579 66.64 -66.98 -42.47
CA TYR A 579 65.34 -66.50 -42.97
C TYR A 579 64.13 -67.03 -42.18
N GLU A 580 64.20 -68.26 -41.66
CA GLU A 580 63.07 -68.94 -41.03
C GLU A 580 62.74 -68.38 -39.64
N ASP A 581 63.77 -68.06 -38.83
CA ASP A 581 63.60 -67.46 -37.49
C ASP A 581 62.93 -66.09 -37.58
N LEU A 582 63.37 -65.25 -38.54
CA LEU A 582 62.77 -63.96 -38.86
C LEU A 582 61.30 -64.10 -39.27
N GLN A 583 60.93 -65.18 -39.97
CA GLN A 583 59.55 -65.39 -40.41
C GLN A 583 58.62 -65.76 -39.24
N ALA A 584 59.10 -66.53 -38.25
CA ALA A 584 58.34 -66.87 -37.04
C ALA A 584 58.16 -65.66 -36.10
N GLU A 585 59.23 -64.89 -35.85
CA GLU A 585 59.14 -63.65 -35.07
C GLU A 585 58.16 -62.64 -35.71
N LEU A 586 58.20 -62.50 -37.03
CA LEU A 586 57.24 -61.67 -37.75
C LEU A 586 55.80 -62.13 -37.53
N GLN A 587 55.49 -63.43 -37.54
CA GLN A 587 54.13 -63.93 -37.32
C GLN A 587 53.62 -63.59 -35.91
N MET A 588 54.43 -63.83 -34.87
CA MET A 588 54.09 -63.43 -33.49
C MET A 588 53.82 -61.93 -33.37
N LEU A 589 54.66 -61.09 -34.00
CA LEU A 589 54.49 -59.63 -34.02
C LEU A 589 53.28 -59.16 -34.87
N HIS A 590 52.76 -59.98 -35.79
CA HIS A 590 51.47 -59.72 -36.44
C HIS A 590 50.31 -60.00 -35.48
N GLU A 591 50.33 -61.15 -34.79
CA GLU A 591 49.27 -61.51 -33.84
C GLU A 591 49.19 -60.56 -32.64
N GLU A 592 50.32 -60.20 -32.04
CA GLU A 592 50.38 -59.22 -30.94
C GLU A 592 49.88 -57.84 -31.38
N ARG A 593 50.30 -57.37 -32.56
CA ARG A 593 49.81 -56.12 -33.16
C ARG A 593 48.30 -56.17 -33.38
N ASP A 594 47.77 -57.26 -33.90
CA ASP A 594 46.34 -57.38 -34.19
C ASP A 594 45.51 -57.45 -32.90
N GLN A 595 45.98 -58.16 -31.87
CA GLN A 595 45.40 -58.16 -30.52
C GLN A 595 45.42 -56.77 -29.89
N LEU A 596 46.55 -56.06 -29.93
CA LEU A 596 46.65 -54.66 -29.45
C LEU A 596 45.75 -53.73 -30.26
N SER A 597 45.60 -53.93 -31.57
CA SER A 597 44.68 -53.15 -32.41
C SER A 597 43.22 -53.35 -31.99
N LEU A 598 42.83 -54.56 -31.61
CA LEU A 598 41.49 -54.88 -31.13
C LEU A 598 41.25 -54.30 -29.73
N GLN A 599 42.25 -54.34 -28.84
CA GLN A 599 42.16 -53.69 -27.53
C GLN A 599 42.06 -52.16 -27.66
N LEU A 600 42.87 -51.53 -28.52
CA LEU A 600 42.79 -50.09 -28.81
C LEU A 600 41.43 -49.69 -29.41
N LYS A 601 40.89 -50.47 -30.35
CA LYS A 601 39.55 -50.24 -30.92
C LYS A 601 38.45 -50.32 -29.85
N ARG A 602 38.48 -51.33 -28.96
CA ARG A 602 37.54 -51.46 -27.84
C ARG A 602 37.68 -50.31 -26.84
N GLY A 603 38.91 -49.90 -26.54
CA GLY A 603 39.21 -48.75 -25.67
C GLY A 603 38.68 -47.44 -26.26
N ALA A 604 38.92 -47.18 -27.54
CA ALA A 604 38.40 -46.03 -28.25
C ALA A 604 36.87 -45.99 -28.24
N GLN A 605 36.19 -47.10 -28.57
CA GLN A 605 34.73 -47.20 -28.53
C GLN A 605 34.15 -46.96 -27.12
N LEU A 606 34.82 -47.43 -26.07
CA LEU A 606 34.40 -47.18 -24.69
C LEU A 606 34.57 -45.70 -24.29
N ILE A 607 35.66 -45.07 -24.71
CA ILE A 607 35.91 -43.63 -24.52
C ILE A 607 34.88 -42.81 -25.29
N GLU A 608 34.63 -43.12 -26.57
CA GLU A 608 33.60 -42.47 -27.40
C GLU A 608 32.22 -42.58 -26.74
N LYS A 609 31.82 -43.77 -26.27
CA LYS A 609 30.57 -43.94 -25.53
C LYS A 609 30.52 -43.11 -24.25
N LYS A 610 31.60 -43.06 -23.46
CA LYS A 610 31.65 -42.24 -22.24
C LYS A 610 31.64 -40.74 -22.52
N VAL A 611 32.25 -40.31 -23.62
CA VAL A 611 32.20 -38.92 -24.09
C VAL A 611 30.79 -38.57 -24.61
N ALA A 612 30.10 -39.48 -25.29
CA ALA A 612 28.71 -39.29 -25.70
C ALA A 612 27.77 -39.19 -24.47
N GLU A 613 27.84 -40.16 -23.54
CA GLU A 613 27.07 -40.12 -22.27
C GLU A 613 27.34 -38.84 -21.47
N ALA A 614 28.56 -38.31 -21.49
CA ALA A 614 28.91 -37.05 -20.81
C ALA A 614 28.37 -35.81 -21.55
N ARG A 615 28.37 -35.81 -22.89
CA ARG A 615 27.76 -34.75 -23.71
C ARG A 615 26.26 -34.69 -23.52
N GLU A 616 25.56 -35.82 -23.60
CA GLU A 616 24.11 -35.91 -23.40
C GLU A 616 23.69 -35.38 -22.01
N ARG A 617 24.47 -35.67 -20.96
CA ARG A 617 24.24 -35.10 -19.62
C ARG A 617 24.42 -33.60 -19.58
N VAL A 618 25.53 -33.08 -20.12
CA VAL A 618 25.78 -31.64 -20.15
C VAL A 618 24.75 -30.91 -21.03
N GLU A 619 24.28 -31.52 -22.11
CA GLU A 619 23.22 -30.98 -22.96
C GLU A 619 21.87 -30.97 -22.23
N ALA A 620 21.52 -32.01 -21.47
CA ALA A 620 20.34 -32.03 -20.61
C ALA A 620 20.42 -30.99 -19.47
N ASP A 621 21.56 -30.90 -18.77
CA ASP A 621 21.78 -29.89 -17.72
C ASP A 621 21.69 -28.46 -18.30
N LEU A 622 22.22 -28.23 -19.52
CA LEU A 622 22.11 -26.96 -20.22
C LEU A 622 20.69 -26.66 -20.70
N GLN A 623 19.89 -27.66 -21.05
CA GLN A 623 18.46 -27.49 -21.36
C GLN A 623 17.68 -27.12 -20.09
N GLU A 624 17.85 -27.87 -19.00
CA GLU A 624 17.19 -27.60 -17.71
C GLU A 624 17.55 -26.20 -17.17
N MET A 625 18.82 -25.78 -17.29
CA MET A 625 19.24 -24.43 -16.89
C MET A 625 18.72 -23.33 -17.80
N LYS A 626 18.50 -23.59 -19.11
CA LYS A 626 17.83 -22.65 -20.02
C LYS A 626 16.36 -22.51 -19.69
N GLU A 627 15.64 -23.60 -19.48
CA GLU A 627 14.23 -23.61 -19.07
C GLU A 627 14.04 -22.87 -17.74
N ARG A 628 14.88 -23.16 -16.73
CA ARG A 628 14.90 -22.39 -15.47
C ARG A 628 15.16 -20.90 -15.70
N SER A 629 16.10 -20.54 -16.58
CA SER A 629 16.40 -19.14 -16.90
C SER A 629 15.23 -18.44 -17.60
N GLN A 630 14.53 -19.13 -18.51
CA GLN A 630 13.35 -18.62 -19.20
C GLN A 630 12.19 -18.43 -18.21
N ASN A 631 11.86 -19.43 -17.40
CA ASN A 631 10.84 -19.34 -16.35
C ASN A 631 11.11 -18.19 -15.36
N LEU A 632 12.38 -17.98 -14.99
CA LEU A 632 12.76 -16.85 -14.13
C LEU A 632 12.66 -15.50 -14.86
N GLN A 633 13.02 -15.44 -16.14
CA GLN A 633 12.88 -14.22 -16.94
C GLN A 633 11.40 -13.85 -17.11
N GLU A 634 10.54 -14.79 -17.50
CA GLU A 634 9.09 -14.60 -17.61
C GLU A 634 8.47 -14.17 -16.27
N ALA A 635 8.89 -14.77 -15.15
CA ALA A 635 8.45 -14.37 -13.81
C ALA A 635 8.93 -12.96 -13.40
N VAL A 636 10.08 -12.51 -13.89
CA VAL A 636 10.57 -11.13 -13.69
C VAL A 636 9.80 -10.16 -14.59
N GLU A 637 9.59 -10.48 -15.86
CA GLU A 637 8.81 -9.66 -16.79
C GLU A 637 7.37 -9.48 -16.31
N ALA A 638 6.71 -10.56 -15.85
CA ALA A 638 5.39 -10.50 -15.24
C ALA A 638 5.36 -9.61 -13.98
N LYS A 639 6.38 -9.68 -13.11
CA LYS A 639 6.49 -8.80 -11.93
C LYS A 639 6.73 -7.35 -12.30
N VAL A 640 7.53 -7.06 -13.33
CA VAL A 640 7.77 -5.70 -13.83
C VAL A 640 6.49 -5.09 -14.40
N LEU A 641 5.67 -5.88 -15.12
CA LEU A 641 4.35 -5.42 -15.59
C LEU A 641 3.40 -5.08 -14.44
N VAL A 642 3.32 -5.94 -13.40
CA VAL A 642 2.53 -5.66 -12.19
C VAL A 642 3.05 -4.42 -11.45
N GLU A 643 4.36 -4.24 -11.34
CA GLU A 643 4.95 -3.06 -10.72
C GLU A 643 4.64 -1.78 -11.51
N GLN A 644 4.67 -1.84 -12.84
CA GLN A 644 4.30 -0.71 -13.71
C GLN A 644 2.82 -0.32 -13.56
N ASP A 645 1.91 -1.29 -13.53
CA ASP A 645 0.47 -1.05 -13.27
C ASP A 645 0.24 -0.44 -11.87
N LEU A 646 0.92 -0.94 -10.84
CA LEU A 646 0.86 -0.36 -9.49
C LEU A 646 1.42 1.07 -9.45
N ARG A 647 2.53 1.36 -10.13
CA ARG A 647 3.08 2.72 -10.26
C ARG A 647 2.11 3.66 -10.97
N GLN A 648 1.51 3.23 -12.08
CA GLN A 648 0.50 4.03 -12.80
C GLN A 648 -0.72 4.31 -11.92
N LYS A 649 -1.18 3.34 -11.13
CA LYS A 649 -2.25 3.51 -10.14
C LYS A 649 -1.89 4.50 -9.03
N LEU A 650 -0.66 4.45 -8.52
CA LEU A 650 -0.16 5.41 -7.52
C LEU A 650 -0.08 6.83 -8.09
N GLU A 651 0.52 7.03 -9.27
CA GLU A 651 0.57 8.35 -9.88
C GLU A 651 -0.85 8.88 -10.23
N ALA A 652 -1.80 8.00 -10.56
CA ALA A 652 -3.19 8.38 -10.80
C ALA A 652 -3.88 8.85 -9.50
N THR A 653 -3.67 8.17 -8.37
CA THR A 653 -4.23 8.61 -7.08
C THR A 653 -3.56 9.89 -6.56
N GLU A 654 -2.25 10.05 -6.77
CA GLU A 654 -1.53 11.31 -6.47
C GLU A 654 -2.10 12.48 -7.26
N ARG A 655 -2.31 12.32 -8.58
CA ARG A 655 -2.95 13.35 -9.42
C ARG A 655 -4.38 13.66 -8.97
N GLN A 656 -5.16 12.66 -8.55
CA GLN A 656 -6.50 12.88 -7.98
C GLN A 656 -6.45 13.68 -6.67
N LEU A 657 -5.48 13.38 -5.79
CA LEU A 657 -5.28 14.11 -4.52
C LEU A 657 -4.84 15.56 -4.77
N GLU A 658 -3.98 15.81 -5.75
CA GLU A 658 -3.61 17.18 -6.16
C GLU A 658 -4.81 17.99 -6.66
N VAL A 659 -5.68 17.39 -7.48
CA VAL A 659 -6.90 18.05 -7.98
C VAL A 659 -7.85 18.35 -6.82
N ALA A 660 -8.13 17.36 -5.96
CA ALA A 660 -8.96 17.55 -4.78
C ALA A 660 -8.41 18.63 -3.84
N TYR A 661 -7.09 18.73 -3.68
CA TYR A 661 -6.46 19.80 -2.89
C TYR A 661 -6.64 21.18 -3.52
N LYS A 662 -6.48 21.29 -4.85
CA LYS A 662 -6.72 22.54 -5.61
C LYS A 662 -8.19 22.97 -5.52
N ASP A 663 -9.13 22.04 -5.57
CA ASP A 663 -10.57 22.33 -5.46
C ASP A 663 -11.01 22.67 -4.04
N LEU A 664 -10.42 22.03 -3.02
CA LEU A 664 -10.57 22.44 -1.61
C LEU A 664 -10.02 23.85 -1.36
N GLN A 665 -8.93 24.23 -2.04
CA GLN A 665 -8.38 25.58 -1.94
C GLN A 665 -9.29 26.62 -2.60
N ARG A 666 -9.81 26.33 -3.80
CA ARG A 666 -10.82 27.16 -4.48
C ARG A 666 -12.11 27.32 -3.66
N SER A 667 -12.58 26.27 -2.99
CA SER A 667 -13.80 26.34 -2.18
C SER A 667 -13.61 27.15 -0.89
N LYS A 668 -12.41 27.12 -0.30
CA LYS A 668 -12.03 28.04 0.80
C LYS A 668 -12.01 29.49 0.33
N GLU A 669 -11.36 29.78 -0.80
CA GLU A 669 -11.29 31.12 -1.38
C GLU A 669 -12.70 31.66 -1.72
N ALA A 670 -13.57 30.83 -2.30
CA ALA A 670 -14.97 31.19 -2.53
C ALA A 670 -15.75 31.43 -1.23
N ALA A 671 -15.57 30.60 -0.20
CA ALA A 671 -16.18 30.80 1.11
C ALA A 671 -15.67 32.06 1.83
N GLU A 672 -14.42 32.45 1.60
CA GLU A 672 -13.84 33.72 2.09
C GLU A 672 -14.41 34.93 1.33
N SER A 673 -14.57 34.86 0.00
CA SER A 673 -15.29 35.90 -0.78
C SER A 673 -16.71 36.10 -0.26
N LEU A 674 -17.48 35.02 -0.10
CA LEU A 674 -18.85 35.08 0.43
C LEU A 674 -18.91 35.65 1.86
N ARG A 675 -17.92 35.37 2.71
CA ARG A 675 -17.81 36.01 4.04
C ARG A 675 -17.54 37.51 3.95
N GLN A 676 -16.72 37.95 3.00
CA GLN A 676 -16.46 39.37 2.77
C GLN A 676 -17.71 40.09 2.23
N GLU A 677 -18.40 39.50 1.26
CA GLU A 677 -19.67 40.00 0.70
C GLU A 677 -20.77 40.10 1.78
N LEU A 678 -20.91 39.07 2.63
CA LEU A 678 -21.83 39.11 3.78
C LEU A 678 -21.42 40.16 4.83
N GLY A 679 -20.12 40.45 4.98
CA GLY A 679 -19.62 41.55 5.80
C GLY A 679 -20.04 42.91 5.24
N GLN A 680 -19.79 43.15 3.94
CA GLN A 680 -20.15 44.37 3.23
C GLN A 680 -21.67 44.63 3.29
N LEU A 681 -22.49 43.61 3.01
CA LEU A 681 -23.94 43.69 3.12
C LEU A 681 -24.41 44.04 4.54
N ARG A 682 -23.79 43.45 5.58
CA ARG A 682 -24.10 43.79 6.98
C ARG A 682 -23.78 45.26 7.28
N GLU A 683 -22.61 45.75 6.86
CA GLU A 683 -22.26 47.16 7.02
C GLU A 683 -23.22 48.09 6.27
N GLU A 684 -23.68 47.72 5.07
CA GLU A 684 -24.70 48.46 4.31
C GLU A 684 -26.06 48.49 5.03
N TYR A 685 -26.51 47.35 5.57
CA TYR A 685 -27.73 47.28 6.38
C TYR A 685 -27.61 48.11 7.67
N GLU A 686 -26.47 48.07 8.36
CA GLU A 686 -26.21 48.88 9.56
C GLU A 686 -26.22 50.38 9.24
N ARG A 687 -25.57 50.80 8.15
CA ARG A 687 -25.63 52.20 7.64
C ARG A 687 -27.07 52.61 7.30
N ALA A 688 -27.83 51.77 6.63
CA ALA A 688 -29.23 52.04 6.30
C ALA A 688 -30.11 52.17 7.56
N LEU A 689 -29.87 51.34 8.58
CA LEU A 689 -30.56 51.40 9.87
C LEU A 689 -30.28 52.70 10.64
N ILE A 690 -29.05 53.21 10.55
CA ILE A 690 -28.62 54.48 11.17
C ILE A 690 -29.23 55.70 10.46
N ILE A 691 -29.51 55.61 9.16
CA ILE A 691 -30.13 56.68 8.37
C ILE A 691 -31.67 56.70 8.52
N ALA A 692 -32.31 55.54 8.70
CA ALA A 692 -33.75 55.39 8.87
C ALA A 692 -34.44 56.30 9.94
N PRO A 693 -33.87 56.59 11.13
CA PRO A 693 -34.51 57.46 12.12
C PRO A 693 -34.69 58.93 11.70
N PHE A 694 -34.11 59.37 10.58
CA PHE A 694 -34.24 60.76 10.09
C PHE A 694 -35.43 61.00 9.13
N SER A 695 -36.24 59.99 8.78
CA SER A 695 -37.37 60.12 7.82
C SER A 695 -38.74 59.71 8.39
N VAL A 696 -39.03 60.12 9.63
CA VAL A 696 -40.22 59.68 10.40
C VAL A 696 -41.56 60.05 9.71
N ASP A 697 -41.59 61.08 8.86
CA ASP A 697 -42.79 61.53 8.14
C ASP A 697 -43.28 60.58 7.03
N CYS A 698 -42.48 59.58 6.61
CA CYS A 698 -42.87 58.58 5.60
C CYS A 698 -43.31 57.21 6.19
N SER A 699 -43.44 57.12 7.51
CA SER A 699 -43.54 55.88 8.27
C SER A 699 -44.72 54.96 7.93
N SER A 700 -45.89 55.48 7.55
CA SER A 700 -47.10 54.67 7.32
C SER A 700 -47.14 53.95 5.95
N SER A 701 -46.66 54.59 4.88
CA SER A 701 -46.59 53.99 3.54
C SER A 701 -45.49 52.93 3.46
N LEU A 702 -44.32 53.22 4.05
CA LEU A 702 -43.20 52.29 4.10
C LEU A 702 -43.51 51.06 4.96
N TYR A 703 -44.22 51.21 6.08
CA TYR A 703 -44.66 50.06 6.89
C TYR A 703 -45.58 49.12 6.09
N LEU A 704 -46.53 49.65 5.31
CA LEU A 704 -47.39 48.83 4.46
C LEU A 704 -46.57 48.09 3.38
N PHE A 705 -45.63 48.77 2.73
CA PHE A 705 -44.76 48.15 1.72
C PHE A 705 -43.86 47.07 2.32
N LEU A 706 -43.28 47.31 3.50
CA LEU A 706 -42.45 46.36 4.23
C LEU A 706 -43.25 45.12 4.67
N VAL A 707 -44.49 45.30 5.15
CA VAL A 707 -45.41 44.20 5.49
C VAL A 707 -45.83 43.41 4.25
N VAL A 708 -46.07 44.06 3.11
CA VAL A 708 -46.36 43.38 1.84
C VAL A 708 -45.14 42.59 1.36
N ALA A 709 -43.94 43.15 1.43
CA ALA A 709 -42.69 42.47 1.09
C ALA A 709 -42.42 41.27 2.00
N LEU A 710 -42.60 41.41 3.32
CA LEU A 710 -42.54 40.30 4.29
C LEU A 710 -43.53 39.20 3.95
N ARG A 711 -44.82 39.52 3.73
CA ARG A 711 -45.82 38.53 3.32
C ARG A 711 -45.60 37.93 1.94
N GLN A 712 -44.81 38.57 1.08
CA GLN A 712 -44.41 38.02 -0.21
C GLN A 712 -43.21 37.07 -0.06
N ALA A 713 -42.24 37.41 0.80
CA ALA A 713 -41.13 36.55 1.19
C ALA A 713 -41.60 35.30 1.95
N GLU A 714 -42.50 35.44 2.93
CA GLU A 714 -43.13 34.33 3.66
C GLU A 714 -43.82 33.34 2.72
N ARG A 715 -44.62 33.85 1.77
CA ARG A 715 -45.28 33.01 0.75
C ARG A 715 -44.28 32.35 -0.20
N GLN A 716 -43.14 32.99 -0.47
CA GLN A 716 -42.12 32.39 -1.32
C GLN A 716 -41.37 31.28 -0.58
N ALA A 717 -40.93 31.53 0.67
CA ALA A 717 -40.36 30.52 1.53
C ALA A 717 -41.30 29.31 1.75
N ALA A 718 -42.60 29.55 1.86
CA ALA A 718 -43.60 28.46 1.94
C ALA A 718 -43.66 27.61 0.65
N ARG A 719 -43.54 28.22 -0.55
CA ARG A 719 -43.50 27.48 -1.82
C ARG A 719 -42.20 26.70 -1.99
N ASP A 720 -41.07 27.29 -1.64
CA ASP A 720 -39.77 26.63 -1.79
C ASP A 720 -39.59 25.53 -0.75
N LYS A 721 -40.16 25.69 0.47
CA LYS A 721 -40.32 24.60 1.42
C LYS A 721 -41.20 23.46 0.85
N ALA A 722 -42.38 23.75 0.31
CA ALA A 722 -43.22 22.73 -0.31
C ALA A 722 -42.51 21.97 -1.44
N ARG A 723 -41.77 22.67 -2.31
CA ARG A 723 -40.92 22.05 -3.35
C ARG A 723 -39.82 21.16 -2.77
N SER A 724 -39.17 21.58 -1.68
CA SER A 724 -38.16 20.76 -1.01
C SER A 724 -38.76 19.49 -0.39
N GLU A 725 -39.98 19.58 0.16
CA GLU A 725 -40.73 18.43 0.69
C GLU A 725 -41.21 17.48 -0.42
N GLU A 726 -41.57 18.00 -1.59
CA GLU A 726 -41.91 17.19 -2.78
C GLU A 726 -40.68 16.45 -3.33
N LEU A 727 -39.53 17.13 -3.42
CA LEU A 727 -38.26 16.49 -3.83
C LEU A 727 -37.80 15.43 -2.83
N ALA A 728 -37.91 15.70 -1.52
CA ALA A 728 -37.61 14.72 -0.48
C ALA A 728 -38.51 13.47 -0.61
N LYS A 729 -39.82 13.64 -0.79
CA LYS A 729 -40.76 12.51 -1.01
C LYS A 729 -40.45 11.72 -2.28
N LEU A 730 -40.03 12.39 -3.36
CA LEU A 730 -39.60 11.71 -4.59
C LEU A 730 -38.35 10.87 -4.34
N GLN A 731 -37.35 11.42 -3.63
CA GLN A 731 -36.13 10.71 -3.26
C GLN A 731 -36.42 9.52 -2.33
N GLU A 732 -37.26 9.69 -1.30
CA GLU A 732 -37.73 8.60 -0.44
C GLU A 732 -38.45 7.50 -1.25
N SER A 733 -39.31 7.88 -2.20
CA SER A 733 -40.01 6.90 -3.04
C SER A 733 -39.07 6.15 -3.99
N ALA A 734 -37.98 6.77 -4.43
CA ALA A 734 -36.96 6.14 -5.25
C ALA A 734 -36.12 5.14 -4.42
N THR A 735 -35.66 5.53 -3.22
CA THR A 735 -34.92 4.62 -2.34
C THR A 735 -35.78 3.44 -1.88
N GLN A 736 -37.07 3.65 -1.61
CA GLN A 736 -38.01 2.57 -1.31
C GLN A 736 -38.18 1.58 -2.47
N GLN A 737 -38.20 2.06 -3.73
CA GLN A 737 -38.22 1.18 -4.90
C GLN A 737 -36.90 0.40 -5.08
N GLU A 738 -35.76 1.04 -4.81
CA GLU A 738 -34.44 0.41 -4.82
C GLU A 738 -34.35 -0.72 -3.77
N ILE A 739 -34.76 -0.43 -2.52
CA ILE A 739 -34.86 -1.41 -1.43
C ILE A 739 -35.77 -2.57 -1.82
N ALA A 740 -36.97 -2.30 -2.34
CA ALA A 740 -37.91 -3.35 -2.75
C ALA A 740 -37.36 -4.23 -3.90
N ARG A 741 -36.56 -3.67 -4.82
CA ARG A 741 -35.84 -4.42 -5.86
C ARG A 741 -34.76 -5.31 -5.25
N LEU A 742 -33.91 -4.77 -4.38
CA LEU A 742 -32.86 -5.52 -3.69
C LEU A 742 -33.42 -6.64 -2.82
N GLU A 743 -34.50 -6.39 -2.07
CA GLU A 743 -35.25 -7.44 -1.36
C GLU A 743 -35.82 -8.50 -2.30
N GLY A 744 -36.20 -8.13 -3.53
CA GLY A 744 -36.56 -9.07 -4.59
C GLY A 744 -35.39 -9.98 -4.97
N CYS A 745 -34.26 -9.38 -5.35
CA CYS A 745 -33.04 -10.11 -5.74
C CYS A 745 -32.51 -11.01 -4.61
N VAL A 746 -32.53 -10.55 -3.35
CA VAL A 746 -32.14 -11.37 -2.19
C VAL A 746 -33.06 -12.60 -2.04
N ARG A 747 -34.39 -12.43 -2.18
CA ARG A 747 -35.34 -13.55 -2.13
C ARG A 747 -35.18 -14.52 -3.32
N GLU A 748 -34.66 -14.07 -4.45
CA GLU A 748 -34.33 -14.94 -5.59
C GLU A 748 -33.03 -15.71 -5.33
N LEU A 749 -31.96 -15.04 -4.89
CA LEU A 749 -30.71 -15.68 -4.49
C LEU A 749 -30.89 -16.67 -3.34
N GLU A 750 -31.82 -16.42 -2.41
CA GLU A 750 -32.19 -17.39 -1.37
C GLU A 750 -32.87 -18.64 -1.95
N LYS A 751 -33.75 -18.50 -2.95
CA LYS A 751 -34.35 -19.64 -3.66
C LYS A 751 -33.28 -20.43 -4.40
N ASP A 752 -32.36 -19.75 -5.08
CA ASP A 752 -31.27 -20.40 -5.83
C ASP A 752 -30.29 -21.12 -4.89
N LYS A 753 -29.92 -20.50 -3.77
CA LYS A 753 -29.15 -21.16 -2.71
C LYS A 753 -29.89 -22.38 -2.15
N ASN A 754 -31.20 -22.29 -1.93
CA ASN A 754 -32.00 -23.40 -1.42
C ASN A 754 -32.12 -24.52 -2.46
N LEU A 755 -32.27 -24.19 -3.74
CA LEU A 755 -32.28 -25.14 -4.85
C LEU A 755 -30.91 -25.84 -4.97
N LEU A 756 -29.81 -25.09 -4.94
CA LEU A 756 -28.45 -25.64 -4.94
C LEU A 756 -28.19 -26.52 -3.69
N MET A 757 -28.69 -26.12 -2.52
CA MET A 757 -28.62 -26.95 -1.31
C MET A 757 -29.48 -28.21 -1.41
N VAL A 758 -30.53 -28.23 -2.25
CA VAL A 758 -31.32 -29.43 -2.56
C VAL A 758 -30.59 -30.31 -3.57
N THR A 759 -30.02 -29.77 -4.65
CA THR A 759 -29.26 -30.57 -5.63
C THR A 759 -28.01 -31.18 -4.98
N LEU A 760 -27.24 -30.41 -4.22
CA LEU A 760 -26.07 -30.90 -3.45
C LEU A 760 -26.42 -31.97 -2.39
N ARG A 761 -27.69 -32.05 -1.96
CA ARG A 761 -28.21 -33.15 -1.11
C ARG A 761 -28.66 -34.35 -1.95
N GLN A 762 -29.35 -34.13 -3.07
CA GLN A 762 -29.85 -35.17 -3.98
C GLN A 762 -28.72 -35.93 -4.68
N GLU A 763 -27.70 -35.20 -5.17
CA GLU A 763 -26.49 -35.76 -5.78
C GLU A 763 -25.54 -36.41 -4.76
N GLY A 764 -25.88 -36.36 -3.46
CA GLY A 764 -25.06 -36.92 -2.39
C GLY A 764 -23.73 -36.20 -2.14
N LEU A 765 -23.41 -35.13 -2.88
CA LEU A 765 -22.14 -34.41 -2.81
C LEU A 765 -21.83 -33.87 -1.40
N LEU A 766 -22.83 -33.45 -0.63
CA LEU A 766 -22.65 -33.07 0.78
C LEU A 766 -22.31 -34.26 1.69
N ALA A 767 -22.82 -35.45 1.39
CA ALA A 767 -22.46 -36.67 2.10
C ALA A 767 -21.05 -37.14 1.69
N GLN A 768 -20.73 -37.11 0.39
CA GLN A 768 -19.40 -37.41 -0.14
C GLN A 768 -18.34 -36.45 0.39
N HIS A 769 -18.60 -35.14 0.46
CA HIS A 769 -17.67 -34.17 1.05
C HIS A 769 -17.44 -34.42 2.54
N ARG A 770 -18.49 -34.75 3.30
CA ARG A 770 -18.36 -35.15 4.72
C ARG A 770 -17.58 -36.45 4.87
N GLN A 771 -17.83 -37.44 4.02
CA GLN A 771 -17.13 -38.72 4.01
C GLN A 771 -15.66 -38.55 3.61
N ASN A 772 -15.35 -37.73 2.60
CA ASN A 772 -13.98 -37.39 2.20
C ASN A 772 -13.25 -36.64 3.33
N ARG A 773 -13.92 -35.73 4.03
CA ARG A 773 -13.37 -35.04 5.21
C ARG A 773 -13.12 -36.02 6.38
N GLN A 774 -14.03 -36.95 6.63
CA GLN A 774 -13.85 -38.01 7.64
C GLN A 774 -12.71 -38.98 7.24
N ALA A 775 -12.64 -39.37 5.97
CA ALA A 775 -11.57 -40.21 5.42
C ALA A 775 -10.21 -39.52 5.49
N ALA A 776 -10.13 -38.20 5.23
CA ALA A 776 -8.90 -37.43 5.43
C ALA A 776 -8.51 -37.34 6.91
N ILE A 777 -9.46 -37.18 7.83
CA ILE A 777 -9.20 -37.17 9.28
C ILE A 777 -8.75 -38.55 9.78
N GLN A 778 -9.24 -39.64 9.16
CA GLN A 778 -8.89 -41.03 9.45
C GLN A 778 -7.56 -41.45 8.81
N SER A 779 -7.23 -41.01 7.58
CA SER A 779 -5.89 -41.24 7.01
C SER A 779 -4.82 -40.49 7.79
N LEU A 780 -5.15 -39.29 8.31
CA LEU A 780 -4.36 -38.53 9.30
C LEU A 780 -4.44 -39.11 10.73
N ALA A 781 -5.00 -40.30 10.92
CA ALA A 781 -4.98 -41.05 12.18
C ALA A 781 -4.33 -42.44 12.03
N GLY A 782 -4.25 -42.97 10.81
CA GLY A 782 -3.68 -44.28 10.50
C GLY A 782 -2.15 -44.29 10.29
N THR A 783 -1.48 -43.14 10.24
CA THR A 783 -0.03 -43.03 10.03
C THR A 783 0.71 -42.72 11.34
N THR A 784 1.04 -43.77 12.08
CA THR A 784 1.91 -43.71 13.27
C THR A 784 3.37 -43.43 12.89
N GLY A 785 3.76 -42.15 12.78
CA GLY A 785 5.11 -41.80 12.32
C GLY A 785 5.57 -40.35 12.51
N LYS A 786 5.73 -39.91 13.77
CA LYS A 786 6.46 -38.71 14.24
C LYS A 786 6.07 -37.31 13.69
N SER A 787 6.03 -36.37 14.64
CA SER A 787 5.90 -34.90 14.51
C SER A 787 4.50 -34.30 14.33
N GLU A 788 4.08 -33.66 15.42
CA GLU A 788 3.29 -32.41 15.53
C GLU A 788 1.80 -32.33 15.12
N ALA A 789 1.08 -31.57 15.95
CA ALA A 789 -0.24 -30.93 15.74
C ALA A 789 -1.47 -31.83 15.48
N LYS A 790 -2.10 -32.29 16.57
CA LYS A 790 -3.55 -32.58 16.61
C LYS A 790 -4.14 -32.02 17.91
N PRO A 791 -5.34 -31.39 17.91
CA PRO A 791 -5.80 -30.55 19.01
C PRO A 791 -6.29 -31.37 20.23
N PRO A 792 -6.29 -30.77 21.44
CA PRO A 792 -6.65 -31.46 22.68
C PRO A 792 -8.11 -31.93 22.68
N SER A 793 -8.33 -33.14 23.20
CA SER A 793 -9.65 -33.64 23.57
C SER A 793 -10.23 -32.82 24.73
N LYS A 794 -11.54 -32.90 24.96
CA LYS A 794 -12.23 -32.14 26.02
C LYS A 794 -11.69 -32.44 27.44
N GLU A 795 -11.11 -33.61 27.64
CA GLU A 795 -10.44 -34.02 28.88
C GLU A 795 -9.09 -33.29 29.08
N SER A 796 -8.36 -33.01 28.00
CA SER A 796 -7.12 -32.22 28.05
C SER A 796 -7.38 -30.73 28.26
N LEU A 797 -8.55 -30.21 27.89
CA LEU A 797 -8.97 -28.85 28.26
C LEU A 797 -9.33 -28.73 29.74
N LEU A 798 -9.87 -29.79 30.35
CA LEU A 798 -10.08 -29.84 31.80
C LEU A 798 -8.74 -29.91 32.54
N ALA A 799 -7.83 -30.79 32.13
CA ALA A 799 -6.49 -30.85 32.72
C ALA A 799 -5.74 -29.50 32.63
N VAL A 800 -5.82 -28.80 31.50
CA VAL A 800 -5.20 -27.46 31.35
C VAL A 800 -5.93 -26.39 32.19
N LEU A 801 -7.24 -26.51 32.42
CA LEU A 801 -7.97 -25.62 33.34
C LEU A 801 -7.61 -25.90 34.80
N ASP A 802 -7.43 -27.16 35.18
CA ASP A 802 -6.97 -27.57 36.50
C ASP A 802 -5.53 -27.08 36.73
N ASP A 803 -4.63 -27.27 35.76
CA ASP A 803 -3.25 -26.74 35.80
C ASP A 803 -3.22 -25.19 35.89
N LEU A 804 -4.12 -24.49 35.19
CA LEU A 804 -4.26 -23.03 35.27
C LEU A 804 -4.88 -22.58 36.60
N GLN A 805 -5.75 -23.38 37.24
CA GLN A 805 -6.24 -23.10 38.59
C GLN A 805 -5.15 -23.33 39.64
N VAL A 806 -4.31 -24.36 39.48
CA VAL A 806 -3.13 -24.60 40.35
C VAL A 806 -2.10 -23.48 40.19
N LEU A 807 -1.82 -23.02 38.96
CA LEU A 807 -0.97 -21.85 38.72
C LEU A 807 -1.59 -20.56 39.27
N GLY A 808 -2.91 -20.38 39.15
CA GLY A 808 -3.63 -19.24 39.74
C GLY A 808 -3.56 -19.23 41.27
N ALA A 809 -3.65 -20.39 41.92
CA ALA A 809 -3.45 -20.52 43.36
C ALA A 809 -2.00 -20.25 43.77
N ALA A 810 -1.02 -20.80 43.06
CA ALA A 810 0.40 -20.56 43.34
C ALA A 810 0.82 -19.09 43.21
N ILE A 811 0.24 -18.35 42.24
CA ILE A 811 0.48 -16.91 42.09
C ILE A 811 -0.15 -16.10 43.24
N LEU A 812 -1.32 -16.52 43.75
CA LEU A 812 -1.93 -15.90 44.93
C LEU A 812 -1.15 -16.19 46.22
N ASP A 813 -0.59 -17.39 46.36
CA ASP A 813 0.29 -17.75 47.49
C ASP A 813 1.63 -16.98 47.43
N GLU A 814 2.21 -16.74 46.24
CA GLU A 814 3.40 -15.89 46.08
C GLU A 814 3.10 -14.40 46.38
N GLU A 815 1.91 -13.87 46.05
CA GLU A 815 1.50 -12.50 46.40
C GLU A 815 1.22 -12.27 47.90
N GLU A 816 1.02 -13.32 48.71
CA GLU A 816 1.00 -13.19 50.19
C GLU A 816 2.41 -13.21 50.79
N VAL A 817 3.32 -14.03 50.26
CA VAL A 817 4.71 -14.14 50.77
C VAL A 817 5.51 -12.84 50.60
N ASP A 818 5.26 -12.05 49.55
CA ASP A 818 5.92 -10.76 49.35
C ASP A 818 5.33 -9.60 50.20
N LYS A 819 4.13 -9.76 50.80
CA LYS A 819 3.60 -8.76 51.74
C LYS A 819 4.28 -8.82 53.10
N ASP A 820 4.55 -10.03 53.60
CA ASP A 820 5.20 -10.25 54.92
C ASP A 820 6.67 -9.81 54.96
N ARG A 821 7.30 -9.53 53.81
CA ARG A 821 8.67 -8.98 53.74
C ARG A 821 8.79 -7.46 53.86
N SER A 822 7.67 -6.73 53.86
CA SER A 822 7.67 -5.26 53.80
C SER A 822 7.55 -4.55 55.15
N ALA A 823 7.50 -5.29 56.27
CA ALA A 823 7.21 -4.74 57.60
C ALA A 823 8.27 -5.09 58.67
N SER A 824 9.41 -4.39 58.65
CA SER A 824 10.23 -4.12 59.85
C SER A 824 11.13 -2.89 59.65
N PRO A 825 11.48 -2.13 60.72
CA PRO A 825 11.82 -0.71 60.58
C PRO A 825 13.31 -0.38 60.66
N ASP A 826 13.69 0.73 60.01
CA ASP A 826 14.98 1.41 60.23
C ASP A 826 14.96 2.22 61.55
N THR A 827 16.01 2.02 62.37
CA THR A 827 16.41 2.91 63.47
C THR A 827 17.93 2.83 63.64
N GLU A 828 18.57 3.98 63.86
CA GLU A 828 20.04 4.20 63.99
C GLU A 828 20.78 4.07 62.63
N GLU A 829 21.56 5.05 62.13
CA GLU A 829 22.15 6.29 62.71
C GLU A 829 21.72 7.60 62.00
#